data_AF-A0AAF0CQF5-F1
#
_entry.id   AF-A0AAF0CQF5-F1
#
_cell.length_a   1.000
_cell.length_b   1.000
_cell.length_c   1.000
_cell.angle_alpha   90.00
_cell.angle_beta   90.00
_cell.angle_gamma   90.00
#
_symmetry.space_group_name_H-M   'P 1'
#
loop_
_entity.id
_entity.type
_entity.pdbx_description
1 polymer ?
#
loop_
_entity_poly.entity_id
_entity_poly.type
_entity_poly.pdbx_seq_one_letter_code
_entity_poly.pdbx_strand_id
1 'polypeptide(L)'
;MKDDATPLLKGRTVRHIHAVGVGGMGLGPLAIYLARRGWTVSGEDDHLNPGMAAQLTRAGVELESSGKLPAETDLLVYSAAISPEHATRQAARTAEIPSMRRGELLAAVARERRLVGVCGSHGKTTVTAMLVSALRTAGWDVSYVLGGLWGNDAWAPAAVGESEWLVAEIDESDGTIAHFAPAFTLVVNLDWDHADHYTEQRTLEAAFAGLMARTTEVVMGSDACATTMRLFASKPSSARMVTFGRTGEFQMIEATVQGGSLELAWAGAFAISAQTVAARGEFNALNASGAVAAAQLMGAPLNANLLADFPGVRRRQTVLRHGHDLTVIEDYAHHPAEIRALLHSLRRDLVEGERLVVVFQPHRFSRTRQFKAEFAAALGVADSLHLLDVYAAGEAPLTGGTTADLYAELMRLSPRLPVNYLPGDAAGVLELLRQSRRPGDCVVFVGAGDIELRAREWLAVLDDEAARVEQWDQLAAELRAVVSAAGKVAREEPLANKTTLRVGGAARVYVEPADAAELQEVVRRVHARGLPLRMLGRGSNLLVPDAGVDGVVVSLRRAGWETFTPLEDGRVRVGAGLRLKNLCGLAAKAGLQGFEFLEGIPGNLGGALRMNAGAMGGWMFDVVDALELLTLAGERMTLRRDELHVGYRHCRELEQAIAIGAVLRPATVSEATKISRQIDVYRSKRQESQPREPSAGCIFKNPGDDSAGRLIDMCGLKGERIGDAEVSTVHGNFIINRGHATSAEVIELVRRVRAEVQRQTGTELQPEVLLYGSEWEDVL
;
A
#
# COMPACT_ATOMS: atom_id res chain seq x y z
N MET A 1 54.50 -2.75 -10.32
CA MET A 1 54.10 -1.83 -11.39
C MET A 1 53.32 -2.65 -12.41
N LYS A 2 51.99 -2.56 -12.42
CA LYS A 2 51.18 -3.08 -13.52
C LYS A 2 51.26 -2.03 -14.63
N ASP A 3 51.60 -2.43 -15.84
CA ASP A 3 51.66 -1.54 -17.01
C ASP A 3 50.31 -0.81 -17.16
N ASP A 4 50.37 0.51 -17.04
CA ASP A 4 49.25 1.45 -17.16
C ASP A 4 48.96 1.73 -18.65
N ALA A 5 48.79 0.66 -19.43
CA ALA A 5 48.44 0.75 -20.83
C ALA A 5 47.01 1.29 -20.92
N THR A 6 46.88 2.59 -21.23
CA THR A 6 45.57 3.23 -21.35
C THR A 6 44.71 2.46 -22.36
N PRO A 7 43.48 2.05 -22.01
CA PRO A 7 42.66 1.25 -22.91
C PRO A 7 42.38 1.97 -24.23
N LEU A 8 42.48 1.25 -25.34
CA LEU A 8 42.16 1.76 -26.67
C LEU A 8 40.71 1.44 -27.03
N LEU A 9 39.94 2.45 -27.43
CA LEU A 9 38.62 2.25 -28.03
C LEU A 9 38.64 2.70 -29.49
N LYS A 10 38.45 1.77 -30.43
CA LYS A 10 38.55 2.02 -31.88
C LYS A 10 39.87 2.72 -32.29
N GLY A 11 40.98 2.34 -31.67
CA GLY A 11 42.32 2.89 -31.97
C GLY A 11 42.59 4.28 -31.38
N ARG A 12 41.74 4.77 -30.47
CA ARG A 12 41.96 6.01 -29.71
C ARG A 12 42.18 5.70 -28.24
N THR A 13 43.08 6.44 -27.62
CA THR A 13 43.30 6.44 -26.17
C THR A 13 42.08 7.06 -25.49
N VAL A 14 41.35 6.27 -24.69
CA VAL A 14 40.18 6.73 -23.92
C VAL A 14 40.40 6.36 -22.46
N ARG A 15 40.51 7.36 -21.59
CA ARG A 15 40.65 7.18 -20.13
C ARG A 15 39.31 7.36 -19.43
N HIS A 16 38.58 8.42 -19.78
CA HIS A 16 37.34 8.79 -19.11
C HIS A 16 36.13 8.67 -20.02
N ILE A 17 35.14 7.90 -19.58
CA ILE A 17 33.84 7.73 -20.26
C ILE A 17 32.77 8.38 -19.40
N HIS A 18 32.01 9.33 -19.97
CA HIS A 18 30.85 9.91 -19.30
C HIS A 18 29.55 9.36 -19.89
N ALA A 19 28.69 8.80 -19.04
CA ALA A 19 27.47 8.08 -19.41
C ALA A 19 26.19 8.86 -19.08
N VAL A 20 25.45 9.28 -20.12
CA VAL A 20 24.17 10.00 -19.98
C VAL A 20 23.00 9.03 -20.02
N GLY A 21 22.18 9.04 -18.98
CA GLY A 21 21.13 8.04 -18.74
C GLY A 21 21.69 6.75 -18.14
N VAL A 22 22.66 6.88 -17.23
CA VAL A 22 23.38 5.73 -16.63
C VAL A 22 22.50 4.86 -15.74
N GLY A 23 21.33 5.34 -15.31
CA GLY A 23 20.36 4.59 -14.52
C GLY A 23 19.62 3.51 -15.31
N GLY A 24 19.62 3.60 -16.65
CA GLY A 24 18.95 2.63 -17.51
C GLY A 24 19.58 1.23 -17.47
N MET A 25 18.73 0.20 -17.55
CA MET A 25 19.15 -1.21 -17.46
C MET A 25 20.10 -1.69 -18.57
N GLY A 26 20.23 -0.93 -19.65
CA GLY A 26 21.29 -1.16 -20.63
C GLY A 26 22.62 -0.50 -20.25
N LEU A 27 22.59 0.79 -19.90
CA LEU A 27 23.81 1.61 -19.81
C LEU A 27 24.50 1.48 -18.46
N GLY A 28 23.74 1.34 -17.37
CA GLY A 28 24.30 1.16 -16.03
C GLY A 28 25.18 -0.10 -15.92
N PRO A 29 24.70 -1.28 -16.34
CA PRO A 29 25.52 -2.50 -16.35
C PRO A 29 26.76 -2.39 -17.25
N LEU A 30 26.64 -1.71 -18.40
CA LEU A 30 27.79 -1.43 -19.26
C LEU A 30 28.81 -0.50 -18.57
N ALA A 31 28.35 0.54 -17.88
CA ALA A 31 29.21 1.43 -17.09
C ALA A 31 29.96 0.67 -15.98
N ILE A 32 29.29 -0.25 -15.29
CA ILE A 32 29.89 -1.15 -14.30
C ILE A 32 30.97 -2.02 -14.94
N TYR A 33 30.68 -2.63 -16.10
CA TYR A 33 31.66 -3.44 -16.83
C TYR A 33 32.90 -2.64 -17.23
N LEU A 34 32.70 -1.42 -17.76
CA LEU A 34 33.79 -0.52 -18.15
C LEU A 34 34.66 -0.12 -16.96
N ALA A 35 34.05 0.27 -15.84
CA ALA A 35 34.79 0.60 -14.62
C ALA A 35 35.61 -0.60 -14.12
N ARG A 36 35.04 -1.80 -14.13
CA ARG A 36 35.73 -3.05 -13.74
C ARG A 36 36.86 -3.45 -14.68
N ARG A 37 36.79 -3.05 -15.96
CA ARG A 37 37.84 -3.24 -16.95
C ARG A 37 38.97 -2.20 -16.85
N GLY A 38 38.81 -1.16 -16.02
CA GLY A 38 39.85 -0.17 -15.73
C GLY A 38 39.65 1.22 -16.37
N TRP A 39 38.51 1.47 -17.01
CA TRP A 39 38.17 2.84 -17.44
C TRP A 39 37.73 3.69 -16.23
N THR A 40 38.03 4.99 -16.27
CA THR A 40 37.34 5.94 -15.39
C THR A 40 35.96 6.19 -15.98
N VAL A 41 34.92 5.97 -15.18
CA VAL A 41 33.54 6.10 -15.66
C VAL A 41 32.79 7.03 -14.73
N SER A 42 32.16 8.03 -15.32
CA SER A 42 31.19 8.90 -14.66
C SER A 42 29.85 8.77 -15.35
N GLY A 43 28.76 9.17 -14.70
CA GLY A 43 27.46 9.19 -15.35
C GLY A 43 26.42 10.03 -14.63
N GLU A 44 25.39 10.37 -15.38
CA GLU A 44 24.26 11.18 -14.95
C GLU A 44 22.94 10.51 -15.34
N ASP A 45 21.90 10.74 -14.54
CA ASP A 45 20.53 10.29 -14.81
C ASP A 45 19.53 11.19 -14.05
N ASP A 46 18.46 11.62 -14.71
CA ASP A 46 17.43 12.46 -14.09
C ASP A 46 16.64 11.70 -13.01
N HIS A 47 16.53 10.38 -13.15
CA HIS A 47 15.71 9.51 -12.32
C HIS A 47 16.46 8.22 -11.96
N LEU A 48 17.57 8.37 -11.24
CA LEU A 48 18.41 7.25 -10.85
C LEU A 48 17.71 6.32 -9.84
N ASN A 49 17.43 5.09 -10.26
CA ASN A 49 16.89 4.04 -9.39
C ASN A 49 17.90 3.73 -8.25
N PRO A 50 17.48 3.70 -6.96
CA PRO A 50 18.36 3.41 -5.82
C PRO A 50 19.14 2.10 -5.94
N GLY A 51 18.52 1.05 -6.50
CA GLY A 51 19.16 -0.24 -6.74
C GLY A 51 20.31 -0.15 -7.74
N MET A 52 20.12 0.59 -8.83
CA MET A 52 21.19 0.83 -9.81
C MET A 52 22.27 1.76 -9.25
N ALA A 53 21.87 2.82 -8.54
CA ALA A 53 22.80 3.76 -7.89
C ALA A 53 23.79 3.04 -6.97
N ALA A 54 23.29 2.11 -6.14
CA ALA A 54 24.12 1.32 -5.24
C ALA A 54 25.13 0.44 -5.99
N GLN A 55 24.72 -0.17 -7.11
CA GLN A 55 25.60 -1.01 -7.94
C GLN A 55 26.68 -0.18 -8.66
N LEU A 56 26.31 0.97 -9.22
CA LEU A 56 27.23 1.91 -9.87
C LEU A 56 28.29 2.42 -8.89
N THR A 57 27.86 2.89 -7.72
CA THR A 57 28.76 3.38 -6.67
C THR A 57 29.71 2.28 -6.20
N ARG A 58 29.21 1.05 -6.00
CA ARG A 58 30.04 -0.11 -5.62
C ARG A 58 31.07 -0.48 -6.70
N ALA A 59 30.79 -0.17 -7.96
CA ALA A 59 31.72 -0.39 -9.06
C ALA A 59 32.73 0.74 -9.26
N GLY A 60 32.62 1.85 -8.50
CA GLY A 60 33.48 3.02 -8.64
C GLY A 60 33.06 3.94 -9.79
N VAL A 61 31.80 3.90 -10.23
CA VAL A 61 31.26 4.87 -11.19
C VAL A 61 30.92 6.17 -10.46
N GLU A 62 31.44 7.29 -10.95
CA GLU A 62 31.21 8.62 -10.39
C GLU A 62 29.87 9.17 -10.85
N LEU A 63 28.96 9.46 -9.90
CA LEU A 63 27.64 9.98 -10.21
C LEU A 63 27.65 11.51 -10.20
N GLU A 64 27.33 12.11 -11.33
CA GLU A 64 27.29 13.56 -11.53
C GLU A 64 25.85 14.09 -11.59
N SER A 65 25.69 15.38 -11.32
CA SER A 65 24.42 16.08 -11.53
C SER A 65 24.08 16.18 -13.02
N SER A 66 22.81 15.91 -13.36
CA SER A 66 22.32 15.99 -14.74
C SER A 66 22.61 17.34 -15.41
N GLY A 67 23.07 17.29 -16.66
CA GLY A 67 23.37 18.43 -17.52
C GLY A 67 24.82 18.90 -17.45
N LYS A 68 25.71 18.21 -16.72
CA LYS A 68 27.09 18.63 -16.50
C LYS A 68 28.07 17.64 -17.13
N LEU A 69 28.83 18.11 -18.12
CA LEU A 69 29.92 17.36 -18.72
C LEU A 69 31.23 17.56 -17.94
N PRO A 70 31.83 16.50 -17.36
CA PRO A 70 33.14 16.59 -16.71
C PRO A 70 34.24 16.99 -17.70
N ALA A 71 35.20 17.81 -17.27
CA ALA A 71 36.21 18.42 -18.14
C ALA A 71 37.20 17.40 -18.74
N GLU A 72 37.44 16.33 -17.99
CA GLU A 72 38.31 15.20 -18.31
C GLU A 72 37.67 14.15 -19.23
N THR A 73 36.43 14.36 -19.69
CA THR A 73 35.71 13.38 -20.53
C THR A 73 36.37 13.20 -21.89
N ASP A 74 36.80 11.98 -22.19
CA ASP A 74 37.35 11.60 -23.52
C ASP A 74 36.26 11.05 -24.47
N LEU A 75 35.20 10.48 -23.91
CA LEU A 75 34.10 9.86 -24.67
C LEU A 75 32.77 10.04 -23.95
N LEU A 76 31.77 10.52 -24.68
CA LEU A 76 30.38 10.53 -24.23
C LEU A 76 29.67 9.26 -24.71
N VAL A 77 28.98 8.56 -23.80
CA VAL A 77 28.03 7.50 -24.16
C VAL A 77 26.63 7.86 -23.69
N TYR A 78 25.62 7.54 -24.48
CA TYR A 78 24.23 7.87 -24.14
C TYR A 78 23.26 6.74 -24.48
N SER A 79 22.16 6.68 -23.71
CA SER A 79 21.01 5.81 -23.96
C SER A 79 20.15 6.33 -25.13
N ALA A 80 19.41 5.44 -25.80
CA ALA A 80 18.50 5.81 -26.89
C ALA A 80 17.39 6.79 -26.45
N ALA A 81 17.05 6.83 -25.15
CA ALA A 81 16.07 7.75 -24.59
C ALA A 81 16.56 9.21 -24.49
N ILE A 82 17.87 9.45 -24.61
CA ILE A 82 18.44 10.78 -24.41
C ILE A 82 18.32 11.61 -25.70
N SER A 83 17.57 12.70 -25.64
CA SER A 83 17.36 13.60 -26.78
C SER A 83 18.67 14.27 -27.24
N PRO A 84 18.85 14.56 -28.54
CA PRO A 84 19.99 15.33 -29.03
C PRO A 84 20.13 16.71 -28.38
N GLU A 85 19.04 17.29 -27.91
CA GLU A 85 18.96 18.59 -27.27
C GLU A 85 19.38 18.56 -25.79
N HIS A 86 19.66 17.37 -25.22
CA HIS A 86 20.14 17.26 -23.83
C HIS A 86 21.41 18.09 -23.60
N ALA A 87 21.47 18.82 -22.49
CA ALA A 87 22.55 19.80 -22.21
C ALA A 87 23.95 19.19 -22.32
N THR A 88 24.18 18.04 -21.70
CA THR A 88 25.47 17.32 -21.76
C THR A 88 25.84 16.87 -23.17
N ARG A 89 24.86 16.49 -24.00
CA ARG A 89 25.09 16.14 -25.41
C ARG A 89 25.41 17.37 -26.27
N GLN A 90 24.86 18.53 -25.94
CA GLN A 90 25.23 19.78 -26.59
C GLN A 90 26.65 20.20 -26.17
N ALA A 91 26.97 20.15 -24.87
CA ALA A 91 28.29 20.46 -24.35
C ALA A 91 29.38 19.58 -24.98
N ALA A 92 29.13 18.27 -25.10
CA ALA A 92 30.09 17.35 -25.73
C ALA A 92 30.31 17.69 -27.21
N ARG A 93 29.26 18.09 -27.94
CA ARG A 93 29.40 18.57 -29.33
C ARG A 93 30.21 19.85 -29.42
N THR A 94 29.96 20.82 -28.55
CA THR A 94 30.70 22.09 -28.51
C THR A 94 32.18 21.88 -28.15
N ALA A 95 32.48 20.92 -27.28
CA ALA A 95 33.83 20.54 -26.90
C ALA A 95 34.49 19.54 -27.88
N GLU A 96 33.82 19.18 -28.98
CA GLU A 96 34.27 18.18 -29.97
C GLU A 96 34.60 16.80 -29.38
N ILE A 97 33.99 16.46 -28.24
CA ILE A 97 34.13 15.16 -27.58
C ILE A 97 33.33 14.11 -28.39
N PRO A 98 33.94 12.98 -28.79
CA PRO A 98 33.26 11.94 -29.53
C PRO A 98 32.09 11.37 -28.70
N SER A 99 31.00 11.03 -29.38
CA SER A 99 29.82 10.46 -28.76
C SER A 99 29.45 9.12 -29.39
N MET A 100 28.99 8.16 -28.58
CA MET A 100 28.54 6.85 -29.04
C MET A 100 27.21 6.46 -28.38
N ARG A 101 26.37 5.72 -29.12
CA ARG A 101 25.24 5.03 -28.50
C ARG A 101 25.74 3.89 -27.63
N ARG A 102 25.00 3.57 -26.58
CA ARG A 102 25.25 2.42 -25.71
C ARG A 102 25.56 1.13 -26.50
N GLY A 103 24.71 0.75 -27.45
CA GLY A 103 24.90 -0.50 -28.22
C GLY A 103 26.16 -0.49 -29.10
N GLU A 104 26.53 0.66 -29.66
CA GLU A 104 27.78 0.84 -30.41
C GLU A 104 29.01 0.67 -29.50
N LEU A 105 28.93 1.16 -28.25
CA LEU A 105 30.01 1.02 -27.27
C LEU A 105 30.14 -0.43 -26.81
N LEU A 106 29.03 -1.10 -26.49
CA LEU A 106 29.01 -2.52 -26.15
C LEU A 106 29.61 -3.36 -27.29
N ALA A 107 29.21 -3.10 -28.54
CA ALA A 107 29.78 -3.78 -29.70
C ALA A 107 31.29 -3.53 -29.87
N ALA A 108 31.77 -2.32 -29.56
CA ALA A 108 33.19 -2.00 -29.64
C ALA A 108 34.02 -2.76 -28.59
N VAL A 109 33.58 -2.78 -27.33
CA VAL A 109 34.30 -3.48 -26.24
C VAL A 109 34.16 -4.99 -26.33
N ALA A 110 33.08 -5.50 -26.93
CA ALA A 110 32.86 -6.92 -27.10
C ALA A 110 33.82 -7.56 -28.13
N ARG A 111 34.40 -6.78 -29.07
CA ARG A 111 35.33 -7.30 -30.09
C ARG A 111 36.61 -7.89 -29.52
N GLU A 112 36.98 -7.53 -28.30
CA GLU A 112 38.16 -8.04 -27.62
C GLU A 112 37.93 -9.39 -26.92
N ARG A 113 36.70 -9.92 -26.97
CA ARG A 113 36.27 -11.15 -26.32
C ARG A 113 35.48 -12.02 -27.29
N ARG A 114 35.36 -13.31 -27.00
CA ARG A 114 34.43 -14.20 -27.72
C ARG A 114 33.02 -13.92 -27.21
N LEU A 115 32.24 -13.19 -28.01
CA LEU A 115 30.90 -12.74 -27.60
C LEU A 115 29.84 -13.84 -27.80
N VAL A 116 29.08 -14.12 -26.74
CA VAL A 116 27.75 -14.74 -26.78
C VAL A 116 26.71 -13.62 -26.76
N GLY A 117 26.08 -13.39 -27.91
CA GLY A 117 25.00 -12.42 -28.07
C GLY A 117 23.64 -13.08 -27.85
N VAL A 118 22.95 -12.70 -26.77
CA VAL A 118 21.56 -13.13 -26.53
C VAL A 118 20.62 -12.10 -27.13
N CYS A 119 19.77 -12.50 -28.06
CA CYS A 119 18.84 -11.62 -28.77
C CYS A 119 17.46 -12.25 -28.92
N GLY A 120 16.48 -11.40 -29.24
CA GLY A 120 15.09 -11.80 -29.46
C GLY A 120 14.14 -10.77 -28.88
N SER A 121 12.88 -10.77 -29.32
CA SER A 121 11.93 -9.73 -28.93
C SER A 121 11.71 -9.68 -27.41
N HIS A 122 11.58 -10.84 -26.76
CA HIS A 122 11.30 -10.95 -25.33
C HIS A 122 12.18 -12.01 -24.65
N GLY A 123 12.31 -11.96 -23.33
CA GLY A 123 13.02 -12.99 -22.55
C GLY A 123 14.57 -12.92 -22.57
N LYS A 124 15.16 -12.00 -23.34
CA LYS A 124 16.62 -11.79 -23.45
C LYS A 124 17.31 -11.74 -22.09
N THR A 125 16.82 -10.89 -21.19
CA THR A 125 17.40 -10.68 -19.86
C THR A 125 17.33 -11.92 -18.99
N THR A 126 16.21 -12.63 -19.00
CA THR A 126 16.06 -13.87 -18.22
C THR A 126 16.98 -14.97 -18.75
N VAL A 127 17.06 -15.16 -20.06
CA VAL A 127 17.96 -16.15 -20.68
C VAL A 127 19.42 -15.81 -20.42
N THR A 128 19.80 -14.54 -20.53
CA THR A 128 21.16 -14.05 -20.22
C THR A 128 21.50 -14.34 -18.76
N ALA A 129 20.60 -14.02 -17.83
CA ALA A 129 20.78 -14.28 -16.41
C ALA A 129 20.86 -15.79 -16.10
N MET A 130 20.02 -16.62 -16.71
CA MET A 130 20.08 -18.08 -16.56
C MET A 130 21.40 -18.62 -17.11
N LEU A 131 21.84 -18.19 -18.29
CA LEU A 131 23.11 -18.60 -18.87
C LEU A 131 24.28 -18.24 -17.95
N VAL A 132 24.36 -16.98 -17.51
CA VAL A 132 25.41 -16.52 -16.59
C VAL A 132 25.35 -17.27 -15.26
N SER A 133 24.17 -17.51 -14.71
CA SER A 133 24.00 -18.30 -13.48
C SER A 133 24.51 -19.72 -13.65
N ALA A 134 24.13 -20.40 -14.73
CA ALA A 134 24.58 -21.75 -15.03
C ALA A 134 26.10 -21.82 -15.17
N LEU A 135 26.71 -20.88 -15.91
CA LEU A 135 28.16 -20.81 -16.07
C LEU A 135 28.88 -20.59 -14.74
N ARG A 136 28.38 -19.68 -13.90
CA ARG A 136 28.97 -19.43 -12.57
C ARG A 136 28.84 -20.64 -11.65
N THR A 137 27.68 -21.30 -11.61
CA THR A 137 27.48 -22.54 -10.83
C THR A 137 28.37 -23.68 -11.33
N ALA A 138 28.66 -23.71 -12.63
CA ALA A 138 29.62 -24.64 -13.24
C ALA A 138 31.10 -24.30 -12.93
N GLY A 139 31.38 -23.23 -12.19
CA GLY A 139 32.74 -22.77 -11.90
C GLY A 139 33.45 -22.09 -13.08
N TRP A 140 32.70 -21.64 -14.08
CA TRP A 140 33.22 -20.88 -15.22
C TRP A 140 33.16 -19.38 -14.97
N ASP A 141 34.33 -18.76 -14.86
CA ASP A 141 34.47 -17.32 -14.66
C ASP A 141 34.33 -16.54 -15.98
N VAL A 142 33.10 -16.16 -16.30
CA VAL A 142 32.72 -15.49 -17.55
C VAL A 142 32.52 -14.00 -17.37
N SER A 143 32.95 -13.21 -18.34
CA SER A 143 32.57 -11.79 -18.39
C SER A 143 31.11 -11.68 -18.81
N TYR A 144 30.35 -10.77 -18.20
CA TYR A 144 28.96 -10.56 -18.63
C TYR A 144 28.49 -9.12 -18.44
N VAL A 145 27.51 -8.73 -19.25
CA VAL A 145 26.75 -7.48 -19.13
C VAL A 145 25.26 -7.81 -19.22
N LEU A 146 24.59 -7.83 -18.07
CA LEU A 146 23.15 -8.13 -17.96
C LEU A 146 22.33 -6.85 -18.22
N GLY A 147 21.27 -6.95 -19.02
CA GLY A 147 20.30 -5.88 -19.31
C GLY A 147 19.24 -5.70 -18.21
N GLY A 148 19.64 -5.87 -16.94
CA GLY A 148 18.75 -5.88 -15.79
C GLY A 148 19.52 -6.03 -14.47
N LEU A 149 18.79 -6.05 -13.35
CA LEU A 149 19.34 -6.32 -12.02
C LEU A 149 18.99 -7.75 -11.59
N TRP A 150 19.91 -8.42 -10.91
CA TRP A 150 19.67 -9.71 -10.27
C TRP A 150 18.59 -9.60 -9.19
N GLY A 151 17.85 -10.68 -8.95
CA GLY A 151 16.85 -10.74 -7.88
C GLY A 151 17.43 -10.50 -6.48
N ASN A 152 18.74 -10.70 -6.31
CA ASN A 152 19.48 -10.33 -5.11
C ASN A 152 20.51 -9.20 -5.37
N ASP A 153 20.96 -8.53 -4.31
CA ASP A 153 21.98 -7.48 -4.42
C ASP A 153 23.42 -8.00 -4.38
N ALA A 154 23.61 -9.29 -4.09
CA ALA A 154 24.92 -9.91 -3.96
C ALA A 154 25.65 -9.99 -5.31
N TRP A 155 24.90 -10.15 -6.41
CA TRP A 155 25.47 -10.24 -7.75
C TRP A 155 25.37 -8.88 -8.46
N ALA A 156 26.50 -8.39 -8.97
CA ALA A 156 26.53 -7.20 -9.80
C ALA A 156 25.91 -7.51 -11.19
N PRO A 157 25.23 -6.55 -11.84
CA PRO A 157 24.66 -6.75 -13.16
C PRO A 157 25.73 -6.84 -14.28
N ALA A 158 27.00 -6.64 -13.96
CA ALA A 158 28.10 -6.96 -14.85
C ALA A 158 29.34 -7.42 -14.08
N ALA A 159 30.16 -8.26 -14.73
CA ALA A 159 31.43 -8.72 -14.19
C ALA A 159 32.47 -8.92 -15.30
N VAL A 160 33.75 -8.91 -14.91
CA VAL A 160 34.88 -9.26 -15.77
C VAL A 160 35.46 -10.56 -15.25
N GLY A 161 35.37 -11.60 -16.06
CA GLY A 161 35.92 -12.92 -15.75
C GLY A 161 37.24 -13.19 -16.48
N GLU A 162 37.93 -14.25 -16.04
CA GLU A 162 39.19 -14.72 -16.61
C GLU A 162 39.03 -15.39 -17.98
N SER A 163 37.87 -16.00 -18.28
CA SER A 163 37.64 -16.66 -19.57
C SER A 163 37.58 -15.65 -20.73
N GLU A 164 37.82 -16.14 -21.95
CA GLU A 164 37.73 -15.34 -23.17
C GLU A 164 36.29 -14.95 -23.54
N TRP A 165 35.29 -15.57 -22.90
CA TRP A 165 33.88 -15.37 -23.19
C TRP A 165 33.33 -14.10 -22.56
N LEU A 166 32.49 -13.40 -23.33
CA LEU A 166 31.61 -12.32 -22.88
C LEU A 166 30.17 -12.69 -23.19
N VAL A 167 29.30 -12.73 -22.20
CA VAL A 167 27.85 -12.92 -22.39
C VAL A 167 27.15 -11.56 -22.29
N ALA A 168 26.44 -11.15 -23.33
CA ALA A 168 25.72 -9.87 -23.32
C ALA A 168 24.43 -9.92 -24.14
N GLU A 169 23.48 -9.09 -23.74
CA GLU A 169 22.25 -8.85 -24.50
C GLU A 169 22.54 -7.97 -25.72
N ILE A 170 22.03 -8.40 -26.87
CA ILE A 170 22.01 -7.58 -28.10
C ILE A 170 20.58 -7.04 -28.24
N ASP A 171 20.49 -5.71 -28.13
CA ASP A 171 19.23 -4.98 -28.26
C ASP A 171 18.95 -4.67 -29.73
N GLU A 172 17.81 -5.15 -30.22
CA GLU A 172 17.33 -4.90 -31.57
C GLU A 172 16.65 -3.53 -31.72
N SER A 173 16.16 -2.93 -30.64
CA SER A 173 15.24 -1.79 -30.69
C SER A 173 15.88 -0.46 -31.13
N ASP A 174 17.19 -0.29 -30.95
CA ASP A 174 17.90 0.98 -31.17
C ASP A 174 18.71 1.01 -32.49
N GLY A 175 18.60 -0.05 -33.29
CA GLY A 175 19.28 -0.20 -34.59
C GLY A 175 20.77 -0.53 -34.49
N THR A 176 21.31 -0.78 -33.29
CA THR A 176 22.76 -1.05 -33.12
C THR A 176 23.16 -2.50 -33.38
N ILE A 177 22.18 -3.40 -33.57
CA ILE A 177 22.38 -4.83 -33.92
C ILE A 177 23.38 -5.06 -35.07
N ALA A 178 23.46 -4.12 -36.03
CA ALA A 178 24.37 -4.17 -37.17
C ALA A 178 25.87 -4.12 -36.78
N HIS A 179 26.21 -3.61 -35.59
CA HIS A 179 27.60 -3.44 -35.16
C HIS A 179 28.23 -4.69 -34.51
N PHE A 180 27.41 -5.70 -34.22
CA PHE A 180 27.83 -6.94 -33.57
C PHE A 180 28.23 -8.02 -34.58
N ALA A 181 29.27 -8.78 -34.22
CA ALA A 181 29.75 -9.97 -34.90
C ALA A 181 30.12 -11.03 -33.84
N PRO A 182 29.12 -11.68 -33.23
CA PRO A 182 29.35 -12.59 -32.12
C PRO A 182 29.97 -13.92 -32.56
N ALA A 183 30.66 -14.59 -31.63
CA ALA A 183 31.05 -15.98 -31.83
C ALA A 183 29.82 -16.89 -31.77
N PHE A 184 28.92 -16.61 -30.84
CA PHE A 184 27.69 -17.35 -30.61
C PHE A 184 26.50 -16.38 -30.59
N THR A 185 25.48 -16.61 -31.44
CA THR A 185 24.18 -15.92 -31.34
C THR A 185 23.12 -16.86 -30.78
N LEU A 186 22.49 -16.48 -29.66
CA LEU A 186 21.34 -17.17 -29.07
C LEU A 186 20.06 -16.37 -29.32
N VAL A 187 19.18 -16.91 -30.17
CA VAL A 187 17.91 -16.29 -30.55
C VAL A 187 16.76 -16.90 -29.76
N VAL A 188 16.23 -16.12 -28.80
CA VAL A 188 15.16 -16.56 -27.89
C VAL A 188 13.82 -16.65 -28.61
N ASN A 189 13.44 -15.61 -29.35
CA ASN A 189 12.22 -15.52 -30.16
C ASN A 189 12.31 -14.32 -31.13
N LEU A 190 11.35 -14.22 -32.06
CA LEU A 190 11.22 -13.16 -33.06
C LEU A 190 9.73 -12.83 -33.28
N ASP A 191 9.18 -12.04 -32.36
CA ASP A 191 7.86 -11.44 -32.47
C ASP A 191 7.98 -10.00 -32.99
N TRP A 192 6.97 -9.52 -33.71
CA TRP A 192 6.98 -8.12 -34.19
C TRP A 192 6.74 -7.17 -33.02
N ASP A 193 7.81 -6.49 -32.61
CA ASP A 193 7.83 -5.44 -31.58
C ASP A 193 8.66 -4.24 -32.09
N HIS A 194 8.70 -3.16 -31.31
CA HIS A 194 9.46 -1.94 -31.60
C HIS A 194 9.05 -1.29 -32.93
N ALA A 195 7.75 -1.11 -33.15
CA ALA A 195 7.19 -0.49 -34.35
C ALA A 195 7.71 0.93 -34.62
N ASP A 196 8.22 1.61 -33.59
CA ASP A 196 8.90 2.91 -33.69
C ASP A 196 10.16 2.84 -34.58
N HIS A 197 10.82 1.68 -34.63
CA HIS A 197 12.02 1.44 -35.46
C HIS A 197 11.73 0.49 -36.63
N TYR A 198 10.99 -0.60 -36.38
CA TYR A 198 10.66 -1.61 -37.39
C TYR A 198 9.20 -1.50 -37.84
N THR A 199 8.97 -0.67 -38.85
CA THR A 199 7.63 -0.45 -39.43
C THR A 199 7.01 -1.73 -40.01
N GLU A 200 7.83 -2.68 -40.44
CA GLU A 200 7.41 -3.96 -41.01
C GLU A 200 8.20 -5.12 -40.39
N GLN A 201 7.54 -6.27 -40.17
CA GLN A 201 8.16 -7.48 -39.65
C GLN A 201 9.37 -7.95 -40.48
N ARG A 202 9.33 -7.76 -41.80
CA ARG A 202 10.44 -8.13 -42.70
C ARG A 202 11.73 -7.38 -42.40
N THR A 203 11.66 -6.13 -41.94
CA THR A 203 12.83 -5.32 -41.60
C THR A 203 13.51 -5.84 -40.32
N LEU A 204 12.70 -6.28 -39.34
CA LEU A 204 13.20 -6.97 -38.15
C LEU A 204 13.86 -8.30 -38.52
N GLU A 205 13.20 -9.12 -39.35
CA GLU A 205 13.76 -10.38 -39.85
C GLU A 205 15.10 -10.20 -40.58
N ALA A 206 15.23 -9.16 -41.41
CA ALA A 206 16.46 -8.85 -42.12
C ALA A 206 17.60 -8.46 -41.16
N ALA A 207 17.29 -7.72 -40.09
CA ALA A 207 18.28 -7.34 -39.08
C ALA A 207 18.84 -8.56 -38.34
N PHE A 208 17.96 -9.49 -37.94
CA PHE A 208 18.36 -10.74 -37.30
C PHE A 208 19.10 -11.67 -38.27
N ALA A 209 18.64 -11.83 -39.50
CA ALA A 209 19.35 -12.60 -40.53
C ALA A 209 20.77 -12.05 -40.76
N GLY A 210 20.92 -10.72 -40.77
CA GLY A 210 22.23 -10.06 -40.86
C GLY A 210 23.14 -10.36 -39.66
N LEU A 211 22.60 -10.38 -38.44
CA LEU A 211 23.36 -10.78 -37.25
C LEU A 211 23.81 -12.25 -37.32
N MET A 212 22.89 -13.16 -37.70
CA MET A 212 23.20 -14.57 -37.90
C MET A 212 24.31 -14.76 -38.94
N ALA A 213 24.26 -14.02 -40.06
CA ALA A 213 25.27 -14.07 -41.11
C ALA A 213 26.66 -13.62 -40.65
N ARG A 214 26.74 -12.70 -39.68
CA ARG A 214 28.00 -12.23 -39.08
C ARG A 214 28.47 -13.10 -37.90
N THR A 215 27.68 -14.10 -37.49
CA THR A 215 28.04 -15.00 -36.40
C THR A 215 29.08 -16.00 -36.88
N THR A 216 30.16 -16.21 -36.12
CA THR A 216 31.31 -16.98 -36.63
C THR A 216 31.31 -18.46 -36.25
N GLU A 217 30.68 -18.87 -35.13
CA GLU A 217 30.77 -20.25 -34.64
C GLU A 217 29.41 -20.95 -34.52
N VAL A 218 28.46 -20.39 -33.76
CA VAL A 218 27.16 -21.03 -33.47
C VAL A 218 26.01 -20.05 -33.57
N VAL A 219 24.94 -20.42 -34.28
CA VAL A 219 23.64 -19.76 -34.22
C VAL A 219 22.63 -20.73 -33.61
N MET A 220 22.15 -20.43 -32.41
CA MET A 220 21.14 -21.21 -31.70
C MET A 220 19.78 -20.51 -31.76
N GLY A 221 18.72 -21.24 -32.10
CA GLY A 221 17.36 -20.69 -32.21
C GLY A 221 16.30 -21.55 -31.54
N SER A 222 15.29 -20.90 -30.99
CA SER A 222 14.12 -21.57 -30.40
C SER A 222 13.22 -22.20 -31.48
N ASP A 223 12.91 -23.49 -31.34
CA ASP A 223 11.95 -24.19 -32.21
C ASP A 223 10.50 -23.75 -32.02
N ALA A 224 10.20 -23.15 -30.87
CA ALA A 224 8.88 -22.66 -30.53
C ALA A 224 8.52 -21.38 -31.31
N CYS A 225 9.49 -20.75 -31.96
CA CYS A 225 9.29 -19.54 -32.73
C CYS A 225 9.31 -19.82 -34.24
N ALA A 226 8.13 -19.76 -34.88
CA ALA A 226 7.97 -19.99 -36.31
C ALA A 226 8.84 -19.07 -37.18
N THR A 227 9.00 -17.80 -36.79
CA THR A 227 9.87 -16.84 -37.49
C THR A 227 11.34 -17.27 -37.43
N THR A 228 11.81 -17.73 -36.27
CA THR A 228 13.17 -18.28 -36.10
C THR A 228 13.38 -19.47 -37.04
N MET A 229 12.43 -20.40 -37.08
CA MET A 229 12.51 -21.57 -37.95
C MET A 229 12.46 -21.23 -39.44
N ARG A 230 11.67 -20.22 -39.83
CA ARG A 230 11.65 -19.68 -41.21
C ARG A 230 13.00 -19.11 -41.60
N LEU A 231 13.64 -18.32 -40.72
CA LEU A 231 14.98 -17.79 -40.96
C LEU A 231 16.01 -18.92 -41.01
N PHE A 232 15.90 -19.94 -40.16
CA PHE A 232 16.81 -21.09 -40.22
C PHE A 232 16.73 -21.86 -41.54
N ALA A 233 15.52 -21.97 -42.12
CA ALA A 233 15.33 -22.62 -43.41
C ALA A 233 16.04 -21.91 -44.57
N SER A 234 16.29 -20.60 -44.48
CA SER A 234 17.03 -19.84 -45.50
C SER A 234 18.56 -19.95 -45.36
N LYS A 235 19.06 -20.64 -44.33
CA LYS A 235 20.50 -20.83 -44.02
C LYS A 235 21.29 -19.50 -44.06
N PRO A 236 20.94 -18.51 -43.22
CA PRO A 236 21.52 -17.18 -43.25
C PRO A 236 22.98 -17.12 -42.79
N SER A 237 23.54 -18.22 -42.26
CA SER A 237 24.89 -18.26 -41.71
C SER A 237 25.66 -19.49 -42.18
N SER A 238 26.98 -19.35 -42.27
CA SER A 238 27.92 -20.47 -42.42
C SER A 238 28.31 -21.12 -41.09
N ALA A 239 27.94 -20.50 -39.95
CA ALA A 239 28.14 -21.04 -38.62
C ALA A 239 27.27 -22.29 -38.37
N ARG A 240 27.57 -23.05 -37.31
CA ARG A 240 26.76 -24.21 -36.90
C ARG A 240 25.38 -23.71 -36.44
N MET A 241 24.33 -24.11 -37.14
CA MET A 241 22.96 -23.77 -36.79
C MET A 241 22.33 -24.91 -35.97
N VAL A 242 21.86 -24.60 -34.75
CA VAL A 242 21.30 -25.57 -33.80
C VAL A 242 19.97 -25.05 -33.23
N THR A 243 19.08 -25.96 -32.83
CA THR A 243 17.78 -25.58 -32.27
C THR A 243 17.58 -26.14 -30.87
N PHE A 244 16.80 -25.42 -30.06
CA PHE A 244 16.37 -25.86 -28.73
C PHE A 244 14.86 -25.69 -28.57
N GLY A 245 14.27 -26.49 -27.68
CA GLY A 245 12.85 -26.44 -27.36
C GLY A 245 12.26 -27.84 -27.30
N ARG A 246 11.00 -28.04 -27.72
CA ARG A 246 10.34 -29.36 -27.58
C ARG A 246 10.70 -30.35 -28.69
N THR A 247 11.11 -29.88 -29.85
CA THR A 247 11.36 -30.68 -31.06
C THR A 247 12.74 -30.42 -31.69
N GLY A 248 13.55 -29.54 -31.11
CA GLY A 248 14.86 -29.15 -31.59
C GLY A 248 15.94 -30.21 -31.40
N GLU A 249 17.19 -29.83 -31.68
CA GLU A 249 18.36 -30.67 -31.39
C GLU A 249 18.56 -30.84 -29.88
N PHE A 250 18.33 -29.78 -29.11
CA PHE A 250 18.29 -29.78 -27.64
C PHE A 250 16.84 -29.84 -27.15
N GLN A 251 16.41 -31.00 -26.66
CA GLN A 251 14.99 -31.30 -26.43
C GLN A 251 14.59 -31.19 -24.97
N MET A 252 13.61 -30.35 -24.68
CA MET A 252 12.82 -30.32 -23.44
C MET A 252 11.63 -31.26 -23.60
N ILE A 253 11.67 -32.43 -22.95
CA ILE A 253 10.58 -33.41 -23.05
C ILE A 253 9.45 -33.06 -22.06
N GLU A 254 9.83 -32.65 -20.86
CA GLU A 254 8.90 -32.43 -19.77
C GLU A 254 9.28 -31.18 -18.99
N ALA A 255 8.27 -30.45 -18.53
CA ALA A 255 8.39 -29.32 -17.62
C ALA A 255 7.23 -29.38 -16.62
N THR A 256 7.53 -29.64 -15.35
CA THR A 256 6.54 -29.68 -14.27
C THR A 256 6.90 -28.67 -13.19
N VAL A 257 5.89 -28.12 -12.51
CA VAL A 257 6.11 -27.23 -11.36
C VAL A 257 6.00 -28.05 -10.08
N GLN A 258 7.06 -28.06 -9.27
CA GLN A 258 7.10 -28.73 -7.97
C GLN A 258 7.75 -27.81 -6.94
N GLY A 259 7.08 -27.61 -5.79
CA GLY A 259 7.63 -26.78 -4.70
C GLY A 259 7.99 -25.33 -5.09
N GLY A 260 7.32 -24.78 -6.11
CA GLY A 260 7.60 -23.43 -6.62
C GLY A 260 8.80 -23.32 -7.57
N SER A 261 9.40 -24.46 -7.94
CA SER A 261 10.48 -24.59 -8.95
C SER A 261 9.99 -25.40 -10.16
N LEU A 262 10.72 -25.31 -11.26
CA LEU A 262 10.52 -26.13 -12.46
C LEU A 262 11.43 -27.35 -12.43
N GLU A 263 10.85 -28.53 -12.61
CA GLU A 263 11.58 -29.77 -12.88
C GLU A 263 11.52 -30.05 -14.38
N LEU A 264 12.70 -30.04 -15.02
CA LEU A 264 12.86 -30.16 -16.47
C LEU A 264 13.52 -31.49 -16.83
N ALA A 265 12.97 -32.20 -17.81
CA ALA A 265 13.55 -33.40 -18.38
C ALA A 265 14.07 -33.15 -19.81
N TRP A 266 15.26 -33.67 -20.09
CA TRP A 266 16.04 -33.35 -21.28
C TRP A 266 16.32 -34.58 -22.15
N ALA A 267 16.42 -34.39 -23.47
CA ALA A 267 16.91 -35.37 -24.43
C ALA A 267 17.58 -34.72 -25.65
N GLY A 268 17.75 -35.48 -26.72
CA GLY A 268 18.47 -35.05 -27.91
C GLY A 268 19.96 -34.87 -27.60
N ALA A 269 20.49 -33.68 -27.87
CA ALA A 269 21.90 -33.37 -27.70
C ALA A 269 22.31 -32.95 -26.27
N PHE A 270 21.38 -32.86 -25.32
CA PHE A 270 21.74 -32.55 -23.92
C PHE A 270 22.61 -33.65 -23.30
N ALA A 271 23.68 -33.25 -22.61
CA ALA A 271 24.60 -34.16 -21.90
C ALA A 271 24.09 -34.56 -20.50
N ILE A 272 23.01 -33.93 -20.02
CA ILE A 272 22.31 -34.23 -18.78
C ILE A 272 20.86 -34.57 -19.09
N SER A 273 20.22 -35.41 -18.26
CA SER A 273 18.85 -35.88 -18.49
C SER A 273 17.77 -35.08 -17.75
N ALA A 274 18.14 -34.33 -16.72
CA ALA A 274 17.19 -33.53 -15.95
C ALA A 274 17.86 -32.33 -15.27
N GLN A 275 17.06 -31.32 -14.92
CA GLN A 275 17.50 -30.16 -14.15
C GLN A 275 16.36 -29.53 -13.35
N THR A 276 16.68 -29.10 -12.12
CA THR A 276 15.81 -28.23 -11.31
C THR A 276 16.14 -26.75 -11.57
N VAL A 277 15.12 -25.92 -11.74
CA VAL A 277 15.24 -24.49 -12.03
C VAL A 277 14.38 -23.68 -11.06
N ALA A 278 14.99 -22.76 -10.30
CA ALA A 278 14.28 -21.81 -9.45
C ALA A 278 13.60 -20.69 -10.26
N ALA A 279 12.61 -21.07 -11.08
CA ALA A 279 11.76 -20.20 -11.86
C ALA A 279 10.37 -20.84 -12.04
N ARG A 280 9.42 -20.12 -12.64
CA ARG A 280 8.06 -20.61 -12.87
C ARG A 280 7.60 -20.40 -14.30
N GLY A 281 6.68 -21.24 -14.75
CA GLY A 281 6.04 -21.10 -16.05
C GLY A 281 6.83 -21.69 -17.23
N GLU A 282 6.08 -22.11 -18.24
CA GLU A 282 6.61 -22.79 -19.42
C GLU A 282 7.60 -21.92 -20.23
N PHE A 283 7.39 -20.60 -20.27
CA PHE A 283 8.33 -19.70 -20.95
C PHE A 283 9.70 -19.70 -20.27
N ASN A 284 9.77 -19.85 -18.93
CA ASN A 284 11.03 -19.98 -18.22
C ASN A 284 11.66 -21.37 -18.39
N ALA A 285 10.85 -22.42 -18.57
CA ALA A 285 11.36 -23.73 -18.98
C ALA A 285 12.08 -23.64 -20.33
N LEU A 286 11.48 -22.94 -21.31
CA LEU A 286 12.11 -22.71 -22.61
C LEU A 286 13.37 -21.83 -22.50
N ASN A 287 13.33 -20.77 -21.69
CA ASN A 287 14.50 -19.92 -21.42
C ASN A 287 15.66 -20.72 -20.81
N ALA A 288 15.37 -21.57 -19.83
CA ALA A 288 16.35 -22.45 -19.20
C ALA A 288 16.92 -23.45 -20.20
N SER A 289 16.09 -24.01 -21.09
CA SER A 289 16.51 -24.89 -22.18
C SER A 289 17.58 -24.22 -23.05
N GLY A 290 17.32 -22.99 -23.49
CA GLY A 290 18.27 -22.22 -24.31
C GLY A 290 19.56 -21.88 -23.56
N ALA A 291 19.46 -21.48 -22.29
CA ALA A 291 20.60 -21.16 -21.45
C ALA A 291 21.52 -22.37 -21.19
N VAL A 292 20.96 -23.52 -20.84
CA VAL A 292 21.75 -24.75 -20.57
C VAL A 292 22.36 -25.29 -21.87
N ALA A 293 21.61 -25.28 -22.97
CA ALA A 293 22.13 -25.71 -24.26
C ALA A 293 23.29 -24.81 -24.72
N ALA A 294 23.16 -23.48 -24.52
CA ALA A 294 24.24 -22.55 -24.80
C ALA A 294 25.47 -22.81 -23.90
N ALA A 295 25.29 -23.00 -22.60
CA ALA A 295 26.38 -23.35 -21.68
C ALA A 295 27.12 -24.63 -22.13
N GLN A 296 26.38 -25.66 -22.56
CA GLN A 296 26.95 -26.90 -23.08
C GLN A 296 27.80 -26.66 -24.33
N LEU A 297 27.28 -25.90 -25.30
CA LEU A 297 27.96 -25.63 -26.56
C LEU A 297 29.16 -24.69 -26.40
N MET A 298 29.14 -23.81 -25.39
CA MET A 298 30.32 -23.04 -25.02
C MET A 298 31.42 -23.95 -24.45
N GLY A 299 31.05 -25.11 -23.89
CA GLY A 299 31.96 -26.12 -23.33
C GLY A 299 31.94 -26.24 -21.80
N ALA A 300 30.94 -25.63 -21.13
CA ALA A 300 30.87 -25.61 -19.67
C ALA A 300 30.52 -27.01 -19.12
N PRO A 301 31.10 -27.42 -17.97
CA PRO A 301 30.74 -28.68 -17.34
C PRO A 301 29.31 -28.58 -16.81
N LEU A 302 28.45 -29.54 -17.22
CA LEU A 302 27.05 -29.55 -16.81
C LEU A 302 26.81 -30.41 -15.58
N ASN A 303 25.81 -30.02 -14.79
CA ASN A 303 25.25 -30.84 -13.71
C ASN A 303 23.74 -30.58 -13.58
N ALA A 304 23.05 -31.40 -12.79
CA ALA A 304 21.59 -31.33 -12.63
C ALA A 304 21.09 -30.08 -11.87
N ASN A 305 21.98 -29.30 -11.24
CA ASN A 305 21.62 -28.23 -10.32
C ASN A 305 22.10 -26.84 -10.76
N LEU A 306 22.52 -26.66 -12.03
CA LEU A 306 23.10 -25.39 -12.51
C LEU A 306 22.20 -24.16 -12.26
N LEU A 307 20.88 -24.36 -12.28
CA LEU A 307 19.86 -23.32 -12.09
C LEU A 307 18.98 -23.55 -10.86
N ALA A 308 19.34 -24.50 -9.98
CA ALA A 308 18.55 -24.83 -8.80
C ALA A 308 18.46 -23.63 -7.83
N ASP A 309 19.52 -22.82 -7.77
CA ASP A 309 19.61 -21.61 -6.95
C ASP A 309 19.59 -20.33 -7.82
N PHE A 310 18.98 -20.39 -9.01
CA PHE A 310 18.87 -19.22 -9.88
C PHE A 310 18.18 -18.07 -9.13
N PRO A 311 18.86 -16.93 -8.90
CA PRO A 311 18.34 -15.88 -8.02
C PRO A 311 17.21 -15.04 -8.66
N GLY A 312 16.87 -15.30 -9.93
CA GLY A 312 15.94 -14.49 -10.68
C GLY A 312 16.52 -13.16 -11.16
N VAL A 313 15.66 -12.41 -11.85
CA VAL A 313 15.92 -11.04 -12.31
C VAL A 313 14.82 -10.17 -11.73
N ARG A 314 15.17 -8.98 -11.21
CA ARG A 314 14.16 -8.04 -10.71
C ARG A 314 13.13 -7.74 -11.77
N ARG A 315 11.88 -7.61 -11.34
CA ARG A 315 10.71 -7.36 -12.19
C ARG A 315 10.45 -8.49 -13.21
N ARG A 316 10.93 -9.70 -12.98
CA ARG A 316 10.56 -10.90 -13.77
C ARG A 316 9.99 -11.93 -12.82
N GLN A 317 8.66 -11.96 -12.69
CA GLN A 317 7.90 -12.70 -11.68
C GLN A 317 8.47 -12.51 -10.26
N THR A 318 8.86 -11.28 -9.92
CA THR A 318 9.43 -10.99 -8.60
C THR A 318 8.33 -11.07 -7.56
N VAL A 319 8.47 -11.99 -6.62
CA VAL A 319 7.55 -12.12 -5.50
C VAL A 319 7.88 -11.06 -4.45
N LEU A 320 7.01 -10.06 -4.32
CA LEU A 320 7.13 -8.98 -3.34
C LEU A 320 6.57 -9.39 -1.97
N ARG A 321 5.55 -10.24 -1.96
CA ARG A 321 4.97 -10.84 -0.76
C ARG A 321 4.48 -12.24 -1.07
N HIS A 322 4.74 -13.17 -0.15
CA HIS A 322 4.15 -14.51 -0.20
C HIS A 322 3.58 -14.86 1.17
N GLY A 323 2.28 -15.11 1.22
CA GLY A 323 1.57 -15.54 2.41
C GLY A 323 0.30 -16.28 2.04
N HIS A 324 -0.28 -16.99 3.02
CA HIS A 324 -1.52 -17.75 2.84
C HIS A 324 -2.68 -16.87 2.35
N ASP A 325 -2.77 -15.65 2.86
CA ASP A 325 -3.91 -14.76 2.56
C ASP A 325 -3.67 -13.83 1.37
N LEU A 326 -2.42 -13.67 0.92
CA LEU A 326 -2.07 -12.72 -0.14
C LEU A 326 -0.71 -13.08 -0.73
N THR A 327 -0.67 -13.27 -2.05
CA THR A 327 0.57 -13.29 -2.83
C THR A 327 0.62 -12.04 -3.70
N VAL A 328 1.75 -11.33 -3.70
CA VAL A 328 1.97 -10.13 -4.51
C VAL A 328 3.19 -10.34 -5.40
N ILE A 329 2.98 -10.20 -6.70
CA ILE A 329 4.00 -10.41 -7.73
C ILE A 329 4.15 -9.15 -8.56
N GLU A 330 5.37 -8.87 -9.00
CA GLU A 330 5.70 -7.80 -9.93
C GLU A 330 6.35 -8.36 -11.20
N ASP A 331 5.94 -7.86 -12.36
CA ASP A 331 6.51 -8.25 -13.65
C ASP A 331 6.60 -7.08 -14.64
N TYR A 332 7.69 -7.06 -15.41
CA TYR A 332 8.04 -6.08 -16.44
C TYR A 332 7.30 -6.29 -17.77
N ALA A 333 6.54 -7.38 -17.90
CA ALA A 333 5.76 -7.68 -19.10
C ALA A 333 4.96 -6.45 -19.56
N HIS A 334 5.19 -6.06 -20.81
CA HIS A 334 4.59 -4.85 -21.39
C HIS A 334 4.19 -5.04 -22.84
N HIS A 335 4.60 -6.15 -23.47
CA HIS A 335 4.07 -6.59 -24.75
C HIS A 335 2.94 -7.62 -24.53
N PRO A 336 1.86 -7.65 -25.35
CA PRO A 336 0.75 -8.58 -25.15
C PRO A 336 1.15 -10.05 -25.09
N ALA A 337 2.17 -10.46 -25.82
CA ALA A 337 2.68 -11.83 -25.79
C ALA A 337 3.27 -12.19 -24.41
N GLU A 338 4.03 -11.28 -23.80
CA GLU A 338 4.61 -11.45 -22.47
C GLU A 338 3.51 -11.49 -21.40
N ILE A 339 2.56 -10.56 -21.46
CA ILE A 339 1.45 -10.46 -20.50
C ILE A 339 0.60 -11.73 -20.55
N ARG A 340 0.28 -12.21 -21.76
CA ARG A 340 -0.47 -13.46 -21.94
C ARG A 340 0.30 -14.64 -21.34
N ALA A 341 1.59 -14.78 -21.64
CA ALA A 341 2.41 -15.88 -21.11
C ALA A 341 2.48 -15.84 -19.57
N LEU A 342 2.69 -14.67 -18.99
CA LEU A 342 2.71 -14.43 -17.55
C LEU A 342 1.37 -14.80 -16.89
N LEU A 343 0.27 -14.18 -17.33
CA LEU A 343 -1.02 -14.31 -16.66
C LEU A 343 -1.61 -15.71 -16.81
N HIS A 344 -1.43 -16.38 -17.96
CA HIS A 344 -1.81 -17.79 -18.09
C HIS A 344 -0.96 -18.71 -17.21
N SER A 345 0.34 -18.42 -17.04
CA SER A 345 1.17 -19.18 -16.12
C SER A 345 0.67 -19.04 -14.69
N LEU A 346 0.48 -17.80 -14.22
CA LEU A 346 0.00 -17.55 -12.86
C LEU A 346 -1.38 -18.15 -12.64
N ARG A 347 -2.29 -18.06 -13.62
CA ARG A 347 -3.62 -18.65 -13.54
C ARG A 347 -3.59 -20.17 -13.32
N ARG A 348 -2.64 -20.89 -13.96
CA ARG A 348 -2.51 -22.34 -13.79
C ARG A 348 -1.94 -22.73 -12.43
N ASP A 349 -1.18 -21.84 -11.81
CA ASP A 349 -0.56 -22.07 -10.50
C ASP A 349 -1.53 -21.83 -9.34
N LEU A 350 -2.68 -21.18 -9.59
CA LEU A 350 -3.71 -20.92 -8.58
C LEU A 350 -4.52 -22.18 -8.26
N VAL A 351 -4.85 -22.37 -6.98
CA VAL A 351 -5.77 -23.43 -6.54
C VAL A 351 -7.22 -22.97 -6.57
N GLU A 352 -8.16 -23.91 -6.46
CA GLU A 352 -9.59 -23.59 -6.48
C GLU A 352 -9.98 -22.62 -5.35
N GLY A 353 -10.59 -21.50 -5.72
CA GLY A 353 -11.01 -20.43 -4.80
C GLY A 353 -10.06 -19.22 -4.74
N GLU A 354 -8.81 -19.35 -5.19
CA GLU A 354 -7.89 -18.21 -5.33
C GLU A 354 -8.23 -17.37 -6.55
N ARG A 355 -7.90 -16.08 -6.50
CA ARG A 355 -8.17 -15.13 -7.59
C ARG A 355 -6.89 -14.55 -8.17
N LEU A 356 -6.87 -14.37 -9.49
CA LEU A 356 -5.86 -13.58 -10.19
C LEU A 356 -6.36 -12.13 -10.30
N VAL A 357 -5.77 -11.23 -9.53
CA VAL A 357 -6.07 -9.80 -9.57
C VAL A 357 -4.90 -9.10 -10.26
N VAL A 358 -5.14 -8.37 -11.35
CA VAL A 358 -4.07 -7.74 -12.13
C VAL A 358 -4.15 -6.24 -12.02
N VAL A 359 -3.04 -5.62 -11.62
CA VAL A 359 -2.82 -4.18 -11.72
C VAL A 359 -1.96 -3.95 -12.95
N PHE A 360 -2.50 -3.29 -13.97
CA PHE A 360 -1.82 -3.10 -15.25
C PHE A 360 -1.58 -1.62 -15.55
N GLN A 361 -0.32 -1.29 -15.86
CA GLN A 361 0.07 0.02 -16.35
C GLN A 361 0.59 -0.12 -17.79
N PRO A 362 -0.18 0.34 -18.79
CA PRO A 362 0.31 0.34 -20.17
C PRO A 362 1.57 1.22 -20.30
N HIS A 363 2.50 0.83 -21.17
CA HIS A 363 3.74 1.57 -21.39
C HIS A 363 3.79 2.10 -22.82
N ARG A 364 3.88 3.44 -22.97
CA ARG A 364 3.78 4.23 -24.21
C ARG A 364 2.39 4.28 -24.84
N PHE A 365 2.02 5.44 -25.36
CA PHE A 365 0.75 5.66 -26.04
C PHE A 365 0.75 5.00 -27.43
N SER A 366 1.90 5.02 -28.12
CA SER A 366 2.11 4.39 -29.43
C SER A 366 1.79 2.89 -29.41
N ARG A 367 2.40 2.16 -28.46
CA ARG A 367 2.19 0.73 -28.22
C ARG A 367 0.76 0.41 -27.81
N THR A 368 0.20 1.20 -26.90
CA THR A 368 -1.19 1.02 -26.45
C THR A 368 -2.16 1.16 -27.63
N ARG A 369 -1.95 2.15 -28.51
CA ARG A 369 -2.77 2.32 -29.72
C ARG A 369 -2.67 1.13 -30.67
N GLN A 370 -1.46 0.62 -30.86
CA GLN A 370 -1.20 -0.49 -31.76
C GLN A 370 -1.82 -1.80 -31.27
N PHE A 371 -1.71 -2.09 -29.97
CA PHE A 371 -1.99 -3.41 -29.41
C PHE A 371 -3.17 -3.47 -28.44
N LYS A 372 -4.03 -2.44 -28.37
CA LYS A 372 -5.13 -2.41 -27.38
C LYS A 372 -6.04 -3.65 -27.43
N ALA A 373 -6.30 -4.20 -28.62
CA ALA A 373 -7.13 -5.41 -28.76
C ALA A 373 -6.42 -6.64 -28.18
N GLU A 374 -5.12 -6.77 -28.43
CA GLU A 374 -4.27 -7.84 -27.93
C GLU A 374 -4.03 -7.72 -26.42
N PHE A 375 -3.85 -6.49 -25.90
CA PHE A 375 -3.81 -6.23 -24.47
C PHE A 375 -5.12 -6.63 -23.80
N ALA A 376 -6.26 -6.21 -24.36
CA ALA A 376 -7.57 -6.55 -23.82
C ALA A 376 -7.80 -8.07 -23.79
N ALA A 377 -7.39 -8.79 -24.85
CA ALA A 377 -7.44 -10.25 -24.89
C ALA A 377 -6.50 -10.91 -23.86
N ALA A 378 -5.28 -10.40 -23.71
CA ALA A 378 -4.30 -10.94 -22.75
C ALA A 378 -4.73 -10.73 -21.28
N LEU A 379 -5.31 -9.57 -20.97
CA LEU A 379 -5.78 -9.22 -19.62
C LEU A 379 -7.09 -9.91 -19.23
N GLY A 380 -7.87 -10.39 -20.22
CA GLY A 380 -9.19 -11.01 -19.99
C GLY A 380 -9.18 -12.30 -19.16
N VAL A 381 -8.00 -12.86 -18.86
CA VAL A 381 -7.84 -14.05 -18.00
C VAL A 381 -7.89 -13.74 -16.51
N ALA A 382 -7.87 -12.46 -16.10
CA ALA A 382 -7.93 -12.03 -14.71
C ALA A 382 -9.35 -12.18 -14.13
N ASP A 383 -9.46 -12.31 -12.81
CA ASP A 383 -10.76 -12.23 -12.11
C ASP A 383 -11.17 -10.79 -11.82
N SER A 384 -10.19 -9.88 -11.73
CA SER A 384 -10.40 -8.44 -11.65
C SER A 384 -9.18 -7.69 -12.16
N LEU A 385 -9.42 -6.53 -12.78
CA LEU A 385 -8.38 -5.63 -13.28
C LEU A 385 -8.43 -4.28 -12.58
N HIS A 386 -7.26 -3.72 -12.33
CA HIS A 386 -7.05 -2.35 -11.88
C HIS A 386 -6.13 -1.68 -12.90
N LEU A 387 -6.66 -0.73 -13.66
CA LEU A 387 -5.90 -0.06 -14.71
C LEU A 387 -5.33 1.26 -14.19
N LEU A 388 -4.05 1.47 -14.46
CA LEU A 388 -3.39 2.76 -14.28
C LEU A 388 -3.27 3.50 -15.62
N ASP A 389 -3.08 4.81 -15.56
CA ASP A 389 -2.81 5.60 -16.77
C ASP A 389 -1.52 5.13 -17.46
N VAL A 390 -1.49 5.35 -18.78
CA VAL A 390 -0.34 5.00 -19.62
C VAL A 390 0.91 5.69 -19.08
N TYR A 391 1.95 4.90 -18.78
CA TYR A 391 3.28 5.44 -18.53
C TYR A 391 3.85 5.95 -19.85
N ALA A 392 3.93 7.28 -19.98
CA ALA A 392 4.23 7.96 -21.23
C ALA A 392 5.62 7.62 -21.82
N ALA A 393 6.62 7.40 -20.96
CA ALA A 393 8.02 7.22 -21.36
C ALA A 393 8.53 8.27 -22.37
N GLY A 394 8.12 9.54 -22.18
CA GLY A 394 8.48 10.67 -23.04
C GLY A 394 7.54 10.95 -24.21
N GLU A 395 6.51 10.12 -24.44
CA GLU A 395 5.52 10.36 -25.50
C GLU A 395 4.43 11.35 -25.07
N ALA A 396 4.00 12.21 -26.00
CA ALA A 396 2.76 12.96 -25.83
C ALA A 396 1.55 12.00 -25.93
N PRO A 397 0.44 12.27 -25.21
CA PRO A 397 -0.78 11.50 -25.35
C PRO A 397 -1.24 11.35 -26.82
N LEU A 398 -1.58 10.13 -27.22
CA LEU A 398 -2.07 9.82 -28.58
C LEU A 398 -3.52 9.34 -28.54
N THR A 399 -4.34 9.92 -29.41
CA THR A 399 -5.72 9.46 -29.63
C THR A 399 -5.75 7.99 -30.00
N GLY A 400 -6.61 7.22 -29.33
CA GLY A 400 -6.74 5.78 -29.55
C GLY A 400 -5.72 4.93 -28.80
N GLY A 401 -4.77 5.55 -28.08
CA GLY A 401 -3.69 4.91 -27.34
C GLY A 401 -3.66 5.20 -25.84
N THR A 402 -4.79 5.64 -25.27
CA THR A 402 -4.91 5.89 -23.82
C THR A 402 -5.38 4.65 -23.06
N THR A 403 -5.27 4.64 -21.73
CA THR A 403 -5.87 3.59 -20.90
C THR A 403 -7.40 3.57 -21.03
N ALA A 404 -8.04 4.72 -21.30
CA ALA A 404 -9.47 4.77 -21.59
C ALA A 404 -9.84 4.02 -22.89
N ASP A 405 -8.99 4.10 -23.92
CA ASP A 405 -9.18 3.34 -25.16
C ASP A 405 -9.03 1.83 -24.92
N LEU A 406 -8.05 1.43 -24.10
CA LEU A 406 -7.88 0.04 -23.68
C LEU A 406 -9.06 -0.45 -22.84
N TYR A 407 -9.55 0.37 -21.90
CA TYR A 407 -10.71 0.08 -21.08
C TYR A 407 -11.96 -0.15 -21.94
N ALA A 408 -12.20 0.71 -22.93
CA ALA A 408 -13.32 0.55 -23.86
C ALA A 408 -13.24 -0.78 -24.63
N GLU A 409 -12.03 -1.15 -25.07
CA GLU A 409 -11.80 -2.42 -25.78
C GLU A 409 -11.96 -3.64 -24.85
N LEU A 410 -11.52 -3.54 -23.60
CA LEU A 410 -11.74 -4.54 -22.55
C LEU A 410 -13.23 -4.76 -22.30
N MET A 411 -14.01 -3.68 -22.13
CA MET A 411 -15.45 -3.77 -21.90
C MET A 411 -16.21 -4.31 -23.13
N ARG A 412 -15.68 -4.10 -24.33
CA ARG A 412 -16.22 -4.69 -25.56
C ARG A 412 -16.00 -6.21 -25.62
N LEU A 413 -14.80 -6.69 -25.24
CA LEU A 413 -14.45 -8.11 -25.30
C LEU A 413 -14.94 -8.91 -24.08
N SER A 414 -14.94 -8.29 -22.90
CA SER A 414 -15.24 -8.92 -21.61
C SER A 414 -16.14 -8.03 -20.73
N PRO A 415 -17.42 -7.82 -21.11
CA PRO A 415 -18.32 -6.87 -20.45
C PRO A 415 -18.67 -7.20 -18.99
N ARG A 416 -18.35 -8.41 -18.53
CA ARG A 416 -18.58 -8.88 -17.15
C ARG A 416 -17.33 -8.84 -16.27
N LEU A 417 -16.16 -8.54 -16.84
CA LEU A 417 -14.91 -8.48 -16.09
C LEU A 417 -14.94 -7.27 -15.15
N PRO A 418 -14.76 -7.44 -13.83
CA PRO A 418 -14.65 -6.30 -12.92
C PRO A 418 -13.37 -5.51 -13.19
N VAL A 419 -13.51 -4.29 -13.73
CA VAL A 419 -12.39 -3.41 -14.05
C VAL A 419 -12.53 -2.09 -13.31
N ASN A 420 -11.53 -1.74 -12.51
CA ASN A 420 -11.42 -0.48 -11.80
C ASN A 420 -10.46 0.44 -12.56
N TYR A 421 -10.94 1.62 -12.95
CA TYR A 421 -10.15 2.65 -13.62
C TYR A 421 -10.66 4.04 -13.24
N LEU A 422 -9.80 4.82 -12.59
CA LEU A 422 -10.07 6.22 -12.25
C LEU A 422 -9.01 7.08 -12.97
N PRO A 423 -9.34 7.67 -14.14
CA PRO A 423 -8.38 8.46 -14.92
C PRO A 423 -7.73 9.56 -14.08
N GLY A 424 -6.40 9.64 -14.07
CA GLY A 424 -5.64 10.62 -13.29
C GLY A 424 -5.56 10.34 -11.79
N ASP A 425 -6.17 9.27 -11.27
CA ASP A 425 -6.24 8.97 -9.84
C ASP A 425 -5.72 7.55 -9.52
N ALA A 426 -4.41 7.37 -9.68
CA ALA A 426 -3.75 6.11 -9.34
C ALA A 426 -3.94 5.73 -7.86
N ALA A 427 -3.96 6.72 -6.95
CA ALA A 427 -4.16 6.48 -5.53
C ALA A 427 -5.55 5.90 -5.24
N GLY A 428 -6.60 6.47 -5.84
CA GLY A 428 -7.95 5.93 -5.76
C GLY A 428 -8.08 4.51 -6.32
N VAL A 429 -7.37 4.19 -7.42
CA VAL A 429 -7.35 2.82 -7.97
C VAL A 429 -6.71 1.82 -7.00
N LEU A 430 -5.61 2.20 -6.35
CA LEU A 430 -4.93 1.37 -5.34
C LEU A 430 -5.76 1.23 -4.05
N GLU A 431 -6.54 2.25 -3.69
CA GLU A 431 -7.50 2.18 -2.58
C GLU A 431 -8.64 1.21 -2.90
N LEU A 432 -9.19 1.24 -4.12
CA LEU A 432 -10.17 0.25 -4.57
C LEU A 432 -9.60 -1.18 -4.56
N LEU A 433 -8.34 -1.35 -4.93
CA LEU A 433 -7.64 -2.64 -4.83
C LEU A 433 -7.55 -3.10 -3.37
N ARG A 434 -7.18 -2.20 -2.46
CA ARG A 434 -7.10 -2.46 -1.03
C ARG A 434 -8.45 -2.92 -0.46
N GLN A 435 -9.54 -2.23 -0.83
CA GLN A 435 -10.90 -2.52 -0.34
C GLN A 435 -11.52 -3.78 -0.93
N SER A 436 -11.21 -4.11 -2.19
CA SER A 436 -11.78 -5.26 -2.90
C SER A 436 -10.96 -6.56 -2.77
N ARG A 437 -9.82 -6.48 -2.06
CA ARG A 437 -8.97 -7.62 -1.71
C ARG A 437 -9.76 -8.70 -0.97
N ARG A 438 -9.45 -9.95 -1.26
CA ARG A 438 -9.93 -11.13 -0.55
C ARG A 438 -8.76 -12.00 -0.09
N PRO A 439 -8.92 -12.77 1.00
CA PRO A 439 -7.94 -13.81 1.35
C PRO A 439 -7.74 -14.78 0.18
N GLY A 440 -6.48 -15.13 -0.09
CA GLY A 440 -6.08 -16.00 -1.21
C GLY A 440 -5.91 -15.29 -2.55
N ASP A 441 -5.98 -13.96 -2.60
CA ASP A 441 -5.70 -13.22 -3.83
C ASP A 441 -4.22 -13.34 -4.23
N CYS A 442 -3.99 -13.59 -5.52
CA CYS A 442 -2.72 -13.38 -6.20
C CYS A 442 -2.81 -12.06 -6.96
N VAL A 443 -2.20 -11.01 -6.39
CA VAL A 443 -2.17 -9.66 -6.97
C VAL A 443 -0.90 -9.50 -7.79
N VAL A 444 -1.03 -9.15 -9.06
CA VAL A 444 0.10 -9.05 -9.99
C VAL A 444 0.17 -7.64 -10.56
N PHE A 445 1.26 -6.94 -10.28
CA PHE A 445 1.58 -5.63 -10.84
C PHE A 445 2.38 -5.83 -12.13
N VAL A 446 1.80 -5.45 -13.26
CA VAL A 446 2.32 -5.73 -14.61
C VAL A 446 2.56 -4.43 -15.37
N GLY A 447 3.82 -4.21 -15.79
CA GLY A 447 4.18 -3.08 -16.64
C GLY A 447 5.67 -2.70 -16.55
N ALA A 448 6.14 -1.98 -17.57
CA ALA A 448 7.55 -1.54 -17.70
C ALA A 448 7.85 -0.16 -17.09
N GLY A 449 6.81 0.60 -16.68
CA GLY A 449 6.92 1.94 -16.12
C GLY A 449 7.30 1.95 -14.63
N ASP A 450 6.72 2.89 -13.89
CA ASP A 450 6.91 3.09 -12.44
C ASP A 450 6.04 2.19 -11.56
N ILE A 451 5.35 1.20 -12.15
CA ILE A 451 4.43 0.29 -11.43
C ILE A 451 5.08 -0.46 -10.25
N GLU A 452 6.40 -0.70 -10.27
CA GLU A 452 7.14 -1.23 -9.12
C GLU A 452 6.93 -0.38 -7.86
N LEU A 453 7.01 0.95 -8.01
CA LEU A 453 6.84 1.89 -6.91
C LEU A 453 5.41 1.82 -6.37
N ARG A 454 4.43 1.72 -7.27
CA ARG A 454 3.00 1.57 -6.91
C ARG A 454 2.73 0.30 -6.11
N ALA A 455 3.37 -0.81 -6.50
CA ALA A 455 3.27 -2.06 -5.77
C ALA A 455 3.84 -1.94 -4.35
N ARG A 456 5.00 -1.30 -4.19
CA ARG A 456 5.65 -1.08 -2.89
C ARG A 456 4.87 -0.09 -2.01
N GLU A 457 4.35 0.99 -2.58
CA GLU A 457 3.47 1.95 -1.89
C GLU A 457 2.22 1.25 -1.34
N TRP A 458 1.57 0.43 -2.16
CA TRP A 458 0.38 -0.31 -1.75
C TRP A 458 0.68 -1.35 -0.65
N LEU A 459 1.82 -2.06 -0.76
CA LEU A 459 2.27 -2.99 0.27
C LEU A 459 2.57 -2.31 1.61
N ALA A 460 3.22 -1.14 1.58
CA ALA A 460 3.52 -0.38 2.80
C ALA A 460 2.25 0.01 3.56
N VAL A 461 1.19 0.42 2.84
CA VAL A 461 -0.12 0.70 3.45
C VAL A 461 -0.70 -0.55 4.12
N LEU A 462 -0.60 -1.72 3.49
CA LEU A 462 -1.06 -2.98 4.08
C LEU A 462 -0.25 -3.39 5.32
N ASP A 463 1.06 -3.13 5.32
CA ASP A 463 1.92 -3.41 6.47
C ASP A 463 1.59 -2.51 7.65
N ASP A 464 1.35 -1.23 7.39
CA ASP A 464 0.92 -0.28 8.41
C ASP A 464 -0.44 -0.68 9.02
N GLU A 465 -1.37 -1.16 8.19
CA GLU A 465 -2.67 -1.67 8.66
C GLU A 465 -2.51 -2.92 9.53
N ALA A 466 -1.71 -3.89 9.08
CA ALA A 466 -1.45 -5.11 9.84
C ALA A 466 -0.77 -4.80 11.18
N ALA A 467 0.23 -3.90 11.18
CA ALA A 467 0.93 -3.47 12.38
C ALA A 467 -0.02 -2.77 13.38
N ARG A 468 -0.95 -1.93 12.89
CA ARG A 468 -1.97 -1.30 13.74
C ARG A 468 -2.92 -2.32 14.36
N VAL A 469 -3.41 -3.29 13.59
CA VAL A 469 -4.28 -4.35 14.11
C VAL A 469 -3.56 -5.15 15.19
N GLU A 470 -2.32 -5.56 14.93
CA GLU A 470 -1.49 -6.29 15.88
C GLU A 470 -1.23 -5.49 17.16
N GLN A 471 -0.96 -4.18 17.04
CA GLN A 471 -0.79 -3.28 18.18
C GLN A 471 -2.01 -3.29 19.11
N TRP A 472 -3.22 -3.26 18.53
CA TRP A 472 -4.46 -3.32 19.30
C TRP A 472 -4.72 -4.69 19.92
N ASP A 473 -4.39 -5.77 19.23
CA ASP A 473 -4.52 -7.14 19.75
C ASP A 473 -3.57 -7.40 20.92
N GLN A 474 -2.30 -6.97 20.79
CA GLN A 474 -1.32 -7.02 21.85
C GLN A 474 -1.77 -6.21 23.07
N LEU A 475 -2.25 -4.98 22.86
CA LEU A 475 -2.79 -4.17 23.95
C LEU A 475 -3.97 -4.87 24.63
N ALA A 476 -4.93 -5.41 23.87
CA ALA A 476 -6.07 -6.12 24.45
C ALA A 476 -5.62 -7.34 25.26
N ALA A 477 -4.58 -8.07 24.83
CA ALA A 477 -4.01 -9.17 25.60
C ALA A 477 -3.36 -8.68 26.91
N GLU A 478 -2.59 -7.59 26.88
CA GLU A 478 -2.01 -6.96 28.08
C GLU A 478 -3.07 -6.51 29.06
N LEU A 479 -4.14 -5.88 28.57
CA LEU A 479 -5.24 -5.42 29.41
C LEU A 479 -6.02 -6.58 30.03
N ARG A 480 -6.20 -7.69 29.31
CA ARG A 480 -6.82 -8.92 29.87
C ARG A 480 -6.00 -9.53 31.01
N ALA A 481 -4.68 -9.31 31.05
CA ALA A 481 -3.83 -9.81 32.13
C ALA A 481 -4.00 -9.02 33.45
N VAL A 482 -4.53 -7.80 33.38
CA VAL A 482 -4.65 -6.89 34.54
C VAL A 482 -6.09 -6.58 34.93
N VAL A 483 -7.05 -6.85 34.04
CA VAL A 483 -8.48 -6.75 34.31
C VAL A 483 -9.00 -8.13 34.72
N SER A 484 -9.54 -8.25 35.93
CA SER A 484 -10.05 -9.52 36.45
C SER A 484 -11.29 -10.01 35.69
N ALA A 485 -11.73 -11.23 36.01
CA ALA A 485 -12.98 -11.79 35.50
C ALA A 485 -14.24 -10.98 35.87
N ALA A 486 -14.16 -10.08 36.88
CA ALA A 486 -15.25 -9.16 37.22
C ALA A 486 -15.34 -7.97 36.25
N GLY A 487 -14.28 -7.73 35.46
CA GLY A 487 -14.21 -6.70 34.44
C GLY A 487 -14.60 -7.19 33.04
N LYS A 488 -14.14 -6.49 32.00
CA LYS A 488 -14.21 -6.92 30.59
C LYS A 488 -13.15 -6.22 29.76
N VAL A 489 -12.57 -6.95 28.81
CA VAL A 489 -11.74 -6.41 27.72
C VAL A 489 -12.18 -7.06 26.42
N ALA A 490 -12.55 -6.26 25.43
CA ALA A 490 -13.01 -6.73 24.12
C ALA A 490 -12.37 -5.92 22.98
N ARG A 491 -12.14 -6.59 21.84
CA ARG A 491 -11.73 -5.98 20.58
C ARG A 491 -12.96 -5.68 19.73
N GLU A 492 -12.91 -4.58 18.98
CA GLU A 492 -13.99 -4.15 18.06
C GLU A 492 -15.39 -4.22 18.70
N GLU A 493 -15.51 -3.75 19.95
CA GLU A 493 -16.78 -3.79 20.67
C GLU A 493 -17.74 -2.71 20.12
N PRO A 494 -18.94 -3.08 19.62
CA PRO A 494 -19.92 -2.12 19.13
C PRO A 494 -20.34 -1.11 20.21
N LEU A 495 -20.30 0.18 19.89
CA LEU A 495 -20.67 1.25 20.83
C LEU A 495 -22.12 1.71 20.68
N ALA A 496 -22.78 1.45 19.54
CA ALA A 496 -24.19 1.79 19.35
C ALA A 496 -25.08 1.26 20.49
N ASN A 497 -24.89 0.01 20.93
CA ASN A 497 -25.69 -0.54 22.04
C ASN A 497 -25.32 0.02 23.43
N LYS A 498 -24.31 0.89 23.52
CA LYS A 498 -23.82 1.52 24.76
C LYS A 498 -24.11 3.01 24.85
N THR A 499 -24.63 3.62 23.78
CA THR A 499 -25.06 5.02 23.71
C THR A 499 -26.58 5.16 23.74
N THR A 500 -27.07 6.34 24.10
CA THR A 500 -28.51 6.60 24.16
C THR A 500 -29.13 6.86 22.80
N LEU A 501 -28.35 7.38 21.84
CA LEU A 501 -28.76 7.58 20.44
C LEU A 501 -28.74 6.28 19.62
N ARG A 502 -27.92 5.31 20.03
CA ARG A 502 -27.80 3.97 19.41
C ARG A 502 -27.32 3.97 17.96
N VAL A 503 -26.35 4.82 17.67
CA VAL A 503 -25.67 4.91 16.37
C VAL A 503 -24.15 4.81 16.55
N GLY A 504 -23.45 4.48 15.47
CA GLY A 504 -21.99 4.46 15.41
C GLY A 504 -21.33 3.08 15.50
N GLY A 505 -20.05 3.06 15.16
CA GLY A 505 -19.22 1.86 15.05
C GLY A 505 -18.67 1.34 16.38
N ALA A 506 -17.56 0.61 16.29
CA ALA A 506 -16.94 -0.06 17.42
C ALA A 506 -15.76 0.70 18.04
N ALA A 507 -15.45 0.45 19.30
CA ALA A 507 -14.15 0.82 19.87
C ALA A 507 -13.09 -0.22 19.48
N ARG A 508 -11.88 0.21 19.14
CA ARG A 508 -10.75 -0.72 18.91
C ARG A 508 -10.56 -1.62 20.12
N VAL A 509 -10.43 -1.03 21.31
CA VAL A 509 -10.40 -1.78 22.56
C VAL A 509 -11.42 -1.20 23.51
N TYR A 510 -12.28 -2.05 24.07
CA TYR A 510 -13.26 -1.66 25.06
C TYR A 510 -12.96 -2.32 26.40
N VAL A 511 -12.97 -1.53 27.47
CA VAL A 511 -12.58 -1.97 28.81
C VAL A 511 -13.61 -1.57 29.85
N GLU A 512 -13.98 -2.50 30.72
CA GLU A 512 -14.78 -2.25 31.92
C GLU A 512 -14.01 -2.74 33.13
N PRO A 513 -13.19 -1.89 33.79
CA PRO A 513 -12.45 -2.30 34.97
C PRO A 513 -13.41 -2.56 36.13
N ALA A 514 -13.09 -3.52 37.00
CA ALA A 514 -13.91 -3.85 38.16
C ALA A 514 -13.83 -2.77 39.25
N ASP A 515 -12.65 -2.15 39.41
CA ASP A 515 -12.37 -1.15 40.44
C ASP A 515 -11.25 -0.16 40.02
N ALA A 516 -10.92 0.76 40.94
CA ALA A 516 -9.91 1.80 40.70
C ALA A 516 -8.48 1.27 40.52
N ALA A 517 -8.14 0.10 41.04
CA ALA A 517 -6.80 -0.49 40.88
C ALA A 517 -6.63 -1.01 39.46
N GLU A 518 -7.62 -1.74 38.95
CA GLU A 518 -7.64 -2.17 37.55
C GLU A 518 -7.65 -0.99 36.59
N LEU A 519 -8.48 0.04 36.84
CA LEU A 519 -8.50 1.24 36.01
C LEU A 519 -7.13 1.93 35.96
N GLN A 520 -6.44 2.03 37.09
CA GLN A 520 -5.11 2.62 37.16
C GLN A 520 -4.09 1.88 36.29
N GLU A 521 -4.13 0.55 36.30
CA GLU A 521 -3.24 -0.27 35.49
C GLU A 521 -3.58 -0.19 33.99
N VAL A 522 -4.87 -0.17 33.64
CA VAL A 522 -5.34 0.07 32.28
C VAL A 522 -4.81 1.42 31.77
N VAL A 523 -5.00 2.49 32.53
CA VAL A 523 -4.56 3.84 32.15
C VAL A 523 -3.04 3.90 31.96
N ARG A 524 -2.26 3.32 32.88
CA ARG A 524 -0.78 3.29 32.76
C ARG A 524 -0.30 2.58 31.51
N ARG A 525 -0.87 1.41 31.17
CA ARG A 525 -0.47 0.64 29.98
C ARG A 525 -0.83 1.36 28.69
N VAL A 526 -2.03 1.95 28.63
CA VAL A 526 -2.46 2.73 27.47
C VAL A 526 -1.60 3.98 27.29
N HIS A 527 -1.30 4.69 28.39
CA HIS A 527 -0.43 5.86 28.40
C HIS A 527 1.01 5.53 27.97
N ALA A 528 1.58 4.42 28.46
CA ALA A 528 2.92 3.97 28.09
C ALA A 528 3.06 3.67 26.58
N ARG A 529 1.96 3.30 25.91
CA ARG A 529 1.92 3.09 24.45
C ARG A 529 1.57 4.37 23.66
N GLY A 530 1.30 5.50 24.33
CA GLY A 530 0.89 6.74 23.68
C GLY A 530 -0.46 6.65 22.95
N LEU A 531 -1.33 5.71 23.34
CA LEU A 531 -2.60 5.46 22.66
C LEU A 531 -3.74 6.29 23.27
N PRO A 532 -4.72 6.74 22.47
CA PRO A 532 -5.84 7.53 22.97
C PRO A 532 -6.76 6.69 23.87
N LEU A 533 -7.09 7.23 25.04
CA LEU A 533 -8.05 6.68 25.99
C LEU A 533 -9.25 7.61 26.12
N ARG A 534 -10.47 7.08 26.01
CA ARG A 534 -11.71 7.85 26.14
C ARG A 534 -12.68 7.21 27.11
N MET A 535 -13.27 8.02 27.97
CA MET A 535 -14.26 7.55 28.94
C MET A 535 -15.66 7.52 28.32
N LEU A 536 -16.32 6.37 28.43
CA LEU A 536 -17.73 6.19 28.10
C LEU A 536 -18.52 6.08 29.40
N GLY A 537 -19.28 7.13 29.73
CA GLY A 537 -20.29 7.11 30.79
C GLY A 537 -21.47 6.22 30.42
N ARG A 538 -22.71 6.73 30.54
CA ARG A 538 -23.90 6.03 30.03
C ARG A 538 -24.15 6.20 28.52
N GLY A 539 -23.26 6.93 27.85
CA GLY A 539 -23.31 7.19 26.41
C GLY A 539 -24.42 8.16 25.99
N SER A 540 -24.85 9.04 26.91
CA SER A 540 -25.64 10.23 26.61
C SER A 540 -24.74 11.37 26.14
N ASN A 541 -25.30 12.34 25.42
CA ASN A 541 -24.57 13.48 24.84
C ASN A 541 -23.44 13.08 23.87
N LEU A 542 -23.51 11.89 23.26
CA LEU A 542 -22.49 11.39 22.33
C LEU A 542 -23.11 11.00 20.98
N LEU A 543 -22.39 11.30 19.91
CA LEU A 543 -22.56 10.74 18.57
C LEU A 543 -21.26 10.00 18.22
N VAL A 544 -21.32 8.68 18.06
CA VAL A 544 -20.13 7.86 17.71
C VAL A 544 -20.06 7.76 16.19
N PRO A 545 -18.94 8.03 15.51
CA PRO A 545 -18.81 7.86 14.05
C PRO A 545 -19.05 6.41 13.60
N ASP A 546 -19.50 6.22 12.35
CA ASP A 546 -19.75 4.87 11.80
C ASP A 546 -18.47 4.02 11.68
N ALA A 547 -17.31 4.66 11.43
CA ALA A 547 -16.00 4.02 11.45
C ALA A 547 -15.56 3.54 12.85
N GLY A 548 -16.26 3.96 13.90
CA GLY A 548 -15.95 3.65 15.29
C GLY A 548 -14.98 4.63 15.94
N VAL A 549 -14.39 4.22 17.05
CA VAL A 549 -13.44 5.01 17.85
C VAL A 549 -12.07 4.35 17.77
N ASP A 550 -11.12 5.04 17.14
CA ASP A 550 -9.72 4.60 17.06
C ASP A 550 -8.99 4.85 18.39
N GLY A 551 -9.26 3.99 19.38
CA GLY A 551 -8.73 4.14 20.73
C GLY A 551 -9.29 3.14 21.75
N VAL A 552 -8.85 3.31 22.98
CA VAL A 552 -9.34 2.54 24.14
C VAL A 552 -10.54 3.25 24.75
N VAL A 553 -11.69 2.60 24.74
CA VAL A 553 -12.91 3.12 25.37
C VAL A 553 -13.12 2.43 26.72
N VAL A 554 -13.14 3.22 27.80
CA VAL A 554 -13.26 2.72 29.17
C VAL A 554 -14.64 3.07 29.75
N SER A 555 -15.34 2.10 30.34
CA SER A 555 -16.63 2.34 31.00
C SER A 555 -16.68 1.81 32.43
N LEU A 556 -17.01 2.68 33.38
CA LEU A 556 -17.08 2.37 34.82
C LEU A 556 -18.47 1.84 35.20
N ARG A 557 -18.88 0.72 34.60
CA ARG A 557 -20.24 0.13 34.75
C ARG A 557 -20.28 -1.12 35.63
N ARG A 558 -19.13 -1.57 36.14
CA ARG A 558 -19.04 -2.71 37.06
C ARG A 558 -19.50 -2.32 38.46
N ALA A 559 -19.96 -3.30 39.22
CA ALA A 559 -20.56 -3.09 40.54
C ALA A 559 -19.63 -2.36 41.53
N GLY A 560 -18.30 -2.52 41.42
CA GLY A 560 -17.32 -1.81 42.23
C GLY A 560 -17.37 -0.27 42.08
N TRP A 561 -18.00 0.23 41.01
CA TRP A 561 -18.16 1.65 40.74
C TRP A 561 -19.53 2.20 41.16
N GLU A 562 -20.50 1.35 41.52
CA GLU A 562 -21.87 1.73 41.88
C GLU A 562 -22.03 1.88 43.41
N THR A 563 -21.08 2.55 44.07
CA THR A 563 -21.04 2.68 45.53
C THR A 563 -21.72 3.95 46.05
N PHE A 564 -22.32 3.85 47.24
CA PHE A 564 -22.93 4.95 47.98
C PHE A 564 -22.66 4.73 49.47
N THR A 565 -21.81 5.56 50.07
CA THR A 565 -21.31 5.38 51.45
C THR A 565 -21.55 6.65 52.26
N PRO A 566 -22.58 6.70 53.12
CA PRO A 566 -22.77 7.79 54.08
C PRO A 566 -21.55 7.95 54.99
N LEU A 567 -21.16 9.19 55.28
CA LEU A 567 -20.07 9.54 56.19
C LEU A 567 -20.66 10.04 57.53
N GLU A 568 -19.87 9.95 58.61
CA GLU A 568 -20.32 10.31 59.97
C GLU A 568 -20.74 11.79 60.11
N ASP A 569 -20.25 12.66 59.23
CA ASP A 569 -20.53 14.11 59.23
C ASP A 569 -21.70 14.51 58.30
N GLY A 570 -22.47 13.53 57.82
CA GLY A 570 -23.64 13.76 56.98
C GLY A 570 -23.33 13.96 55.49
N ARG A 571 -22.05 13.95 55.07
CA ARG A 571 -21.68 13.85 53.65
C ARG A 571 -21.85 12.41 53.14
N VAL A 572 -21.72 12.22 51.83
CA VAL A 572 -21.76 10.88 51.21
C VAL A 572 -20.65 10.72 50.18
N ARG A 573 -19.90 9.62 50.27
CA ARG A 573 -18.95 9.21 49.22
C ARG A 573 -19.66 8.36 48.18
N VAL A 574 -19.49 8.69 46.90
CA VAL A 574 -20.20 8.06 45.79
C VAL A 574 -19.22 7.68 44.68
N GLY A 575 -19.32 6.45 44.17
CA GLY A 575 -18.52 5.97 43.05
C GLY A 575 -18.98 6.53 41.70
N ALA A 576 -18.05 6.75 40.78
CA ALA A 576 -18.32 7.35 39.47
C ALA A 576 -19.31 6.55 38.59
N GLY A 577 -19.44 5.24 38.83
CA GLY A 577 -20.36 4.37 38.09
C GLY A 577 -21.82 4.48 38.54
N LEU A 578 -22.09 5.03 39.73
CA LEU A 578 -23.44 5.09 40.28
C LEU A 578 -24.36 5.91 39.38
N ARG A 579 -25.47 5.30 38.96
CA ARG A 579 -26.49 5.95 38.13
C ARG A 579 -27.12 7.10 38.90
N LEU A 580 -27.36 8.23 38.22
CA LEU A 580 -27.93 9.43 38.84
C LEU A 580 -29.31 9.16 39.49
N LYS A 581 -30.17 8.40 38.81
CA LYS A 581 -31.46 7.95 39.38
C LYS A 581 -31.28 7.14 40.68
N ASN A 582 -30.26 6.29 40.74
CA ASN A 582 -29.99 5.48 41.94
C ASN A 582 -29.46 6.36 43.07
N LEU A 583 -28.60 7.33 42.75
CA LEU A 583 -28.13 8.33 43.70
C LEU A 583 -29.31 9.10 44.33
N CYS A 584 -30.24 9.62 43.53
CA CYS A 584 -31.45 10.29 44.04
C CYS A 584 -32.26 9.38 44.98
N GLY A 585 -32.49 8.13 44.58
CA GLY A 585 -33.26 7.17 45.38
C GLY A 585 -32.57 6.76 46.68
N LEU A 586 -31.25 6.57 46.67
CA LEU A 586 -30.46 6.23 47.86
C LEU A 586 -30.35 7.42 48.81
N ALA A 587 -30.15 8.63 48.28
CA ALA A 587 -30.14 9.85 49.08
C ALA A 587 -31.50 10.09 49.75
N ALA A 588 -32.61 9.90 49.02
CA ALA A 588 -33.95 10.00 49.60
C ALA A 588 -34.17 9.02 50.75
N LYS A 589 -33.74 7.75 50.61
CA LYS A 589 -33.80 6.75 51.69
C LYS A 589 -32.96 7.11 52.90
N ALA A 590 -31.83 7.79 52.68
CA ALA A 590 -30.94 8.27 53.73
C ALA A 590 -31.37 9.63 54.32
N GLY A 591 -32.47 10.22 53.85
CA GLY A 591 -32.95 11.53 54.30
C GLY A 591 -32.09 12.72 53.84
N LEU A 592 -31.27 12.54 52.81
CA LEU A 592 -30.32 13.54 52.30
C LEU A 592 -30.95 14.35 51.16
N GLN A 593 -31.28 15.61 51.42
CA GLN A 593 -31.89 16.52 50.44
C GLN A 593 -30.82 17.25 49.61
N GLY A 594 -31.11 17.57 48.34
CA GLY A 594 -30.26 18.40 47.47
C GLY A 594 -29.80 17.74 46.17
N PHE A 595 -30.17 16.47 45.94
CA PHE A 595 -29.75 15.69 44.76
C PHE A 595 -30.85 15.50 43.73
N GLU A 596 -32.09 15.89 44.04
CA GLU A 596 -33.29 15.57 43.27
C GLU A 596 -33.20 16.06 41.82
N PHE A 597 -32.50 17.18 41.59
CA PHE A 597 -32.32 17.78 40.27
C PHE A 597 -31.63 16.84 39.26
N LEU A 598 -30.90 15.82 39.73
CA LEU A 598 -30.26 14.82 38.90
C LEU A 598 -31.25 13.79 38.33
N GLU A 599 -32.48 13.73 38.85
CA GLU A 599 -33.50 12.80 38.36
C GLU A 599 -33.85 13.09 36.89
N GLY A 600 -33.86 12.03 36.09
CA GLY A 600 -34.17 12.10 34.65
C GLY A 600 -33.01 12.59 33.78
N ILE A 601 -31.85 12.93 34.34
CA ILE A 601 -30.61 13.06 33.55
C ILE A 601 -30.12 11.64 33.19
N PRO A 602 -30.02 11.27 31.90
CA PRO A 602 -29.45 9.98 31.53
C PRO A 602 -27.95 10.01 31.80
N GLY A 603 -27.48 9.28 32.82
CA GLY A 603 -26.08 9.37 33.24
C GLY A 603 -25.70 8.56 34.46
N ASN A 604 -24.42 8.62 34.78
CA ASN A 604 -23.83 8.22 36.06
C ASN A 604 -23.07 9.41 36.65
N LEU A 605 -22.61 9.29 37.89
CA LEU A 605 -21.89 10.35 38.59
C LEU A 605 -20.66 10.83 37.79
N GLY A 606 -19.85 9.92 37.23
CA GLY A 606 -18.64 10.29 36.47
C GLY A 606 -18.95 11.17 35.26
N GLY A 607 -19.98 10.82 34.48
CA GLY A 607 -20.44 11.65 33.36
C GLY A 607 -21.03 12.99 33.83
N ALA A 608 -21.74 13.01 34.96
CA ALA A 608 -22.28 14.24 35.54
C ALA A 608 -21.18 15.18 36.03
N LEU A 609 -20.11 14.65 36.62
CA LEU A 609 -18.94 15.42 37.02
C LEU A 609 -18.21 15.99 35.79
N ARG A 610 -17.96 15.17 34.77
CA ARG A 610 -17.27 15.61 33.54
C ARG A 610 -17.99 16.77 32.85
N MET A 611 -19.33 16.68 32.78
CA MET A 611 -20.18 17.63 32.06
C MET A 611 -20.77 18.70 32.96
N ASN A 612 -20.35 18.83 34.22
CA ASN A 612 -21.03 19.63 35.26
C ASN A 612 -22.56 19.58 35.07
N ALA A 613 -23.15 18.39 35.08
CA ALA A 613 -24.51 18.19 34.62
C ALA A 613 -25.49 18.98 35.49
N GLY A 614 -26.40 19.70 34.84
CA GLY A 614 -27.37 20.55 35.51
C GLY A 614 -28.78 20.37 34.95
N ALA A 615 -29.76 20.53 35.82
CA ALA A 615 -31.19 20.56 35.49
C ALA A 615 -31.97 21.22 36.62
N MET A 616 -33.18 21.71 36.32
CA MET A 616 -34.11 22.24 37.34
C MET A 616 -33.52 23.29 38.30
N GLY A 617 -32.52 24.04 37.85
CA GLY A 617 -31.86 25.10 38.63
C GLY A 617 -30.70 24.65 39.51
N GLY A 618 -30.29 23.38 39.48
CA GLY A 618 -29.11 22.87 40.19
C GLY A 618 -28.05 22.27 39.25
N TRP A 619 -26.80 22.27 39.71
CA TRP A 619 -25.62 21.77 39.00
C TRP A 619 -24.86 20.74 39.84
N MET A 620 -24.20 19.78 39.17
CA MET A 620 -23.45 18.72 39.85
C MET A 620 -22.43 19.28 40.84
N PHE A 621 -21.68 20.32 40.48
CA PHE A 621 -20.67 20.92 41.37
C PHE A 621 -21.24 21.84 42.46
N ASP A 622 -22.55 22.04 42.55
CA ASP A 622 -23.19 22.70 43.70
C ASP A 622 -23.19 21.80 44.94
N VAL A 623 -23.17 20.48 44.73
CA VAL A 623 -23.21 19.46 45.79
C VAL A 623 -21.90 18.69 45.95
N VAL A 624 -20.86 18.99 45.14
CA VAL A 624 -19.53 18.37 45.27
C VAL A 624 -18.74 19.06 46.36
N ASP A 625 -18.26 18.27 47.32
CA ASP A 625 -17.35 18.69 48.39
C ASP A 625 -15.89 18.37 48.03
N ALA A 626 -15.65 17.16 47.53
CA ALA A 626 -14.37 16.72 47.01
C ALA A 626 -14.54 15.80 45.81
N LEU A 627 -13.63 15.90 44.84
CA LEU A 627 -13.56 15.08 43.63
C LEU A 627 -12.41 14.09 43.76
N GLU A 628 -12.69 12.80 43.57
CA GLU A 628 -11.67 11.75 43.48
C GLU A 628 -11.39 11.50 41.99
N LEU A 629 -10.14 11.68 41.58
CA LEU A 629 -9.72 11.59 40.18
C LEU A 629 -8.50 10.69 39.98
N LEU A 630 -8.38 10.18 38.77
CA LEU A 630 -7.22 9.44 38.27
C LEU A 630 -6.68 10.18 37.05
N THR A 631 -5.45 10.68 37.11
CA THR A 631 -4.80 11.35 35.97
C THR A 631 -4.56 10.36 34.83
N LEU A 632 -4.36 10.86 33.62
CA LEU A 632 -4.02 10.00 32.47
C LEU A 632 -2.64 9.33 32.58
N ALA A 633 -1.79 9.75 33.52
CA ALA A 633 -0.55 9.05 33.89
C ALA A 633 -0.78 7.92 34.92
N GLY A 634 -2.01 7.76 35.41
CA GLY A 634 -2.39 6.76 36.40
C GLY A 634 -2.07 7.17 37.84
N GLU A 635 -2.09 8.47 38.16
CA GLU A 635 -1.93 8.97 39.53
C GLU A 635 -3.29 9.29 40.13
N ARG A 636 -3.53 8.87 41.38
CA ARG A 636 -4.78 9.16 42.08
C ARG A 636 -4.64 10.44 42.89
N MET A 637 -5.65 11.30 42.79
CA MET A 637 -5.69 12.55 43.53
C MET A 637 -7.10 12.80 44.08
N THR A 638 -7.17 13.64 45.09
CA THR A 638 -8.44 14.16 45.60
C THR A 638 -8.33 15.67 45.67
N LEU A 639 -9.24 16.36 45.01
CA LEU A 639 -9.31 17.82 44.97
C LEU A 639 -10.57 18.28 45.69
N ARG A 640 -10.45 19.27 46.56
CA ARG A 640 -11.58 19.92 47.21
C ARG A 640 -12.30 20.84 46.25
N ARG A 641 -13.55 21.18 46.56
CA ARG A 641 -14.39 22.02 45.70
C ARG A 641 -13.76 23.37 45.34
N ASP A 642 -13.04 23.98 46.26
CA ASP A 642 -12.34 25.26 46.12
C ASP A 642 -11.08 25.19 45.25
N GLU A 643 -10.56 23.97 45.00
CA GLU A 643 -9.41 23.71 44.12
C GLU A 643 -9.83 23.45 42.66
N LEU A 644 -11.14 23.33 42.38
CA LEU A 644 -11.69 22.93 41.07
C LEU A 644 -12.13 24.12 40.21
N HIS A 645 -11.71 24.12 38.94
CA HIS A 645 -12.10 25.13 37.95
C HIS A 645 -13.33 24.67 37.17
N VAL A 646 -14.50 25.06 37.68
CA VAL A 646 -15.81 24.66 37.14
C VAL A 646 -16.44 25.79 36.31
N GLY A 647 -16.87 25.46 35.10
CA GLY A 647 -17.62 26.35 34.20
C GLY A 647 -18.97 25.76 33.78
N TYR A 648 -19.65 26.44 32.86
CA TYR A 648 -20.88 25.91 32.25
C TYR A 648 -20.57 24.62 31.49
N ARG A 649 -21.18 23.52 31.95
CA ARG A 649 -20.98 22.17 31.45
C ARG A 649 -19.52 21.69 31.35
N HIS A 650 -18.67 22.20 32.24
CA HIS A 650 -17.25 22.05 32.10
C HIS A 650 -16.55 21.98 33.46
N CYS A 651 -15.52 21.13 33.56
CA CYS A 651 -14.55 21.10 34.65
C CYS A 651 -13.17 20.83 34.03
N ARG A 652 -12.24 21.76 34.25
CA ARG A 652 -10.92 21.78 33.60
C ARG A 652 -10.09 20.56 33.96
N GLU A 653 -10.09 20.18 35.23
CA GLU A 653 -9.29 19.06 35.74
C GLU A 653 -9.68 17.73 35.08
N LEU A 654 -10.97 17.57 34.74
CA LEU A 654 -11.50 16.39 34.09
C LEU A 654 -11.27 16.37 32.56
N GLU A 655 -10.58 17.37 32.00
CA GLU A 655 -10.04 17.28 30.63
C GLU A 655 -8.85 16.32 30.54
N GLN A 656 -8.05 16.24 31.62
CA GLN A 656 -6.82 15.43 31.67
C GLN A 656 -6.85 14.39 32.80
N ALA A 657 -8.03 14.10 33.33
CA ALA A 657 -8.23 13.10 34.35
C ALA A 657 -9.62 12.44 34.26
N ILE A 658 -9.72 11.28 34.90
CA ILE A 658 -10.92 10.47 34.98
C ILE A 658 -11.51 10.64 36.38
N ALA A 659 -12.77 11.07 36.46
CA ALA A 659 -13.52 11.04 37.71
C ALA A 659 -13.77 9.58 38.13
N ILE A 660 -13.29 9.19 39.31
CA ILE A 660 -13.46 7.84 39.87
C ILE A 660 -14.47 7.80 41.01
N GLY A 661 -14.71 8.95 41.66
CA GLY A 661 -15.72 9.13 42.69
C GLY A 661 -15.82 10.59 43.14
N ALA A 662 -16.73 10.88 44.06
CA ALA A 662 -16.81 12.18 44.72
C ALA A 662 -17.39 12.05 46.13
N VAL A 663 -17.00 12.96 47.00
CA VAL A 663 -17.69 13.24 48.26
C VAL A 663 -18.70 14.35 47.98
N LEU A 664 -19.96 14.09 48.27
CA LEU A 664 -21.06 15.02 48.06
C LEU A 664 -21.62 15.52 49.39
N ARG A 665 -21.99 16.81 49.41
CA ARG A 665 -22.59 17.48 50.56
C ARG A 665 -24.09 17.71 50.29
N PRO A 666 -24.99 17.18 51.13
CA PRO A 666 -26.42 17.47 51.01
C PRO A 666 -26.70 18.93 51.39
N ALA A 667 -27.81 19.47 50.89
CA ALA A 667 -28.28 20.81 51.27
C ALA A 667 -28.82 20.82 52.71
N THR A 668 -29.53 19.76 53.12
CA THR A 668 -30.07 19.56 54.47
C THR A 668 -30.52 18.11 54.66
N VAL A 669 -30.90 17.76 55.89
CA VAL A 669 -31.59 16.51 56.22
C VAL A 669 -33.10 16.75 56.21
N SER A 670 -33.86 15.85 55.59
CA SER A 670 -35.30 15.99 55.38
C SER A 670 -36.01 14.62 55.38
N GLU A 671 -37.33 14.61 55.54
CA GLU A 671 -38.11 13.37 55.50
C GLU A 671 -38.05 12.73 54.10
N ALA A 672 -37.77 11.41 54.07
CA ALA A 672 -37.63 10.64 52.82
C ALA A 672 -38.84 10.78 51.86
N THR A 673 -40.04 10.90 52.41
CA THR A 673 -41.30 11.09 51.67
C THR A 673 -41.34 12.42 50.92
N LYS A 674 -40.82 13.49 51.52
CA LYS A 674 -40.75 14.82 50.89
C LYS A 674 -39.76 14.84 49.73
N ILE A 675 -38.58 14.24 49.93
CA ILE A 675 -37.54 14.11 48.89
C ILE A 675 -38.09 13.29 47.70
N SER A 676 -38.77 12.17 47.98
CA SER A 676 -39.33 11.29 46.96
C SER A 676 -40.42 11.98 46.12
N ARG A 677 -41.30 12.79 46.75
CA ARG A 677 -42.28 13.62 46.03
C ARG A 677 -41.59 14.59 45.06
N GLN A 678 -40.49 15.23 45.49
CA GLN A 678 -39.76 16.17 44.64
C GLN A 678 -39.09 15.47 43.45
N ILE A 679 -38.53 14.28 43.66
CA ILE A 679 -37.98 13.41 42.60
C ILE A 679 -39.08 13.09 41.56
N ASP A 680 -40.27 12.71 42.02
CA ASP A 680 -41.39 12.38 41.12
C ASP A 680 -41.85 13.59 40.29
N VAL A 681 -41.90 14.79 40.90
CA VAL A 681 -42.21 16.04 40.16
C VAL A 681 -41.21 16.28 39.03
N TYR A 682 -39.90 16.17 39.30
CA TYR A 682 -38.88 16.38 38.29
C TYR A 682 -38.88 15.29 37.20
N ARG A 683 -39.18 14.04 37.58
CA ARG A 683 -39.34 12.94 36.63
C ARG A 683 -40.48 13.21 35.64
N SER A 684 -41.67 13.57 36.13
CA SER A 684 -42.83 13.83 35.27
C SER A 684 -42.55 14.99 34.30
N LYS A 685 -41.98 16.09 34.80
CA LYS A 685 -41.62 17.25 33.97
C LYS A 685 -40.69 16.90 32.80
N ARG A 686 -39.71 16.00 33.01
CA ARG A 686 -38.81 15.55 31.93
C ARG A 686 -39.49 14.58 30.95
N GLN A 687 -40.31 13.67 31.45
CA GLN A 687 -41.02 12.70 30.59
C GLN A 687 -42.02 13.36 29.63
N GLU A 688 -42.59 14.51 30.02
CA GLU A 688 -43.53 15.28 29.20
C GLU A 688 -42.83 16.17 28.15
N SER A 689 -41.59 16.60 28.41
CA SER A 689 -40.90 17.61 27.60
C SER A 689 -39.84 17.07 26.64
N GLN A 690 -39.59 15.76 26.65
CA GLN A 690 -38.50 15.13 25.88
C GLN A 690 -38.98 13.86 25.16
N PRO A 691 -38.41 13.53 23.98
CA PRO A 691 -38.74 12.31 23.26
C PRO A 691 -38.36 11.04 24.04
N ARG A 692 -39.07 9.95 23.76
CA ARG A 692 -38.80 8.62 24.35
C ARG A 692 -37.87 7.78 23.47
N GLU A 693 -37.80 8.13 22.20
CA GLU A 693 -36.97 7.51 21.20
C GLU A 693 -35.47 7.69 21.52
N PRO A 694 -34.60 6.78 21.05
CA PRO A 694 -33.16 6.91 21.22
C PRO A 694 -32.66 8.27 20.71
N SER A 695 -32.03 9.05 21.60
CA SER A 695 -31.48 10.38 21.30
C SER A 695 -30.24 10.66 22.14
N ALA A 696 -29.41 11.61 21.69
CA ALA A 696 -28.23 12.05 22.43
C ALA A 696 -28.54 13.15 23.47
N GLY A 697 -29.78 13.67 23.50
CA GLY A 697 -30.14 14.89 24.22
C GLY A 697 -30.32 16.06 23.26
N CYS A 698 -30.21 17.28 23.79
CA CYS A 698 -30.17 18.50 22.97
C CYS A 698 -28.95 18.47 22.05
N ILE A 699 -29.17 18.62 20.74
CA ILE A 699 -28.12 18.57 19.72
C ILE A 699 -27.30 19.84 19.73
N PHE A 700 -27.93 21.00 19.94
CA PHE A 700 -27.29 22.31 19.88
C PHE A 700 -27.34 23.04 21.22
N LYS A 701 -26.33 23.90 21.45
CA LYS A 701 -26.33 24.87 22.54
C LYS A 701 -27.39 25.95 22.27
N ASN A 702 -27.95 26.52 23.34
CA ASN A 702 -28.85 27.65 23.23
C ASN A 702 -28.06 28.93 22.84
N PRO A 703 -28.45 29.64 21.76
CA PRO A 703 -27.76 30.85 21.33
C PRO A 703 -28.24 32.08 22.11
N GLY A 704 -27.33 32.73 22.85
CA GLY A 704 -27.66 33.92 23.66
C GLY A 704 -28.76 33.63 24.68
N ASP A 705 -29.80 34.46 24.69
CA ASP A 705 -30.99 34.31 25.55
C ASP A 705 -32.13 33.49 24.89
N ASP A 706 -31.90 32.94 23.69
CA ASP A 706 -32.91 32.18 22.94
C ASP A 706 -32.67 30.66 23.04
N SER A 707 -33.71 29.87 22.73
CA SER A 707 -33.64 28.41 22.72
C SER A 707 -33.41 27.88 21.31
N ALA A 708 -32.39 27.05 21.13
CA ALA A 708 -32.17 26.36 19.85
C ALA A 708 -33.40 25.55 19.42
N GLY A 709 -34.10 24.93 20.39
CA GLY A 709 -35.33 24.18 20.10
C GLY A 709 -36.46 25.04 19.56
N ARG A 710 -36.57 26.30 20.02
CA ARG A 710 -37.57 27.27 19.53
C ARG A 710 -37.24 27.73 18.12
N LEU A 711 -35.97 28.02 17.84
CA LEU A 711 -35.51 28.44 16.51
C LEU A 711 -35.74 27.35 15.47
N ILE A 712 -35.41 26.10 15.80
CA ILE A 712 -35.63 24.94 14.90
C ILE A 712 -37.12 24.73 14.64
N ASP A 713 -37.97 24.85 15.66
CA ASP A 713 -39.43 24.74 15.52
C ASP A 713 -40.01 25.85 14.66
N MET A 714 -39.58 27.11 14.88
CA MET A 714 -39.99 28.27 14.09
C MET A 714 -39.61 28.12 12.61
N CYS A 715 -38.46 27.51 12.32
CA CYS A 715 -38.04 27.22 10.95
C CYS A 715 -38.79 26.04 10.31
N GLY A 716 -39.72 25.40 11.03
CA GLY A 716 -40.56 24.31 10.52
C GLY A 716 -39.83 22.97 10.38
N LEU A 717 -38.74 22.76 11.10
CA LEU A 717 -37.84 21.61 10.92
C LEU A 717 -38.20 20.39 11.77
N LYS A 718 -39.24 20.45 12.62
CA LYS A 718 -39.72 19.26 13.35
C LYS A 718 -40.22 18.21 12.38
N GLY A 719 -39.76 16.97 12.54
CA GLY A 719 -40.05 15.86 11.65
C GLY A 719 -39.20 15.84 10.36
N GLU A 720 -38.25 16.76 10.20
CA GLU A 720 -37.27 16.70 9.09
C GLU A 720 -36.37 15.48 9.23
N ARG A 721 -36.04 14.83 8.11
CA ARG A 721 -35.39 13.52 8.09
C ARG A 721 -34.25 13.40 7.09
N ILE A 722 -33.25 12.62 7.47
CA ILE A 722 -32.25 12.00 6.58
C ILE A 722 -32.20 10.52 6.97
N GLY A 723 -32.68 9.64 6.08
CA GLY A 723 -32.82 8.21 6.40
C GLY A 723 -33.68 7.99 7.66
N ASP A 724 -33.09 7.33 8.66
CA ASP A 724 -33.73 7.02 9.94
C ASP A 724 -33.41 8.03 11.07
N ALA A 725 -32.59 9.05 10.79
CA ALA A 725 -32.40 10.19 11.67
C ALA A 725 -33.53 11.22 11.46
N GLU A 726 -34.14 11.68 12.55
CA GLU A 726 -35.27 12.62 12.52
C GLU A 726 -35.16 13.70 13.59
N VAL A 727 -35.50 14.95 13.24
CA VAL A 727 -35.72 16.01 14.23
C VAL A 727 -37.01 15.71 14.99
N SER A 728 -36.93 15.55 16.30
CA SER A 728 -38.06 15.15 17.14
C SER A 728 -39.25 16.11 17.01
N THR A 729 -40.44 15.53 16.84
CA THR A 729 -41.71 16.27 16.89
C THR A 729 -42.08 16.75 18.29
N VAL A 730 -41.50 16.16 19.34
CA VAL A 730 -41.70 16.56 20.75
C VAL A 730 -40.87 17.79 21.08
N HIS A 731 -39.58 17.80 20.73
CA HIS A 731 -38.66 18.90 21.03
C HIS A 731 -37.68 19.15 19.87
N GLY A 732 -37.74 20.33 19.24
CA GLY A 732 -36.99 20.62 18.01
C GLY A 732 -35.46 20.51 18.14
N ASN A 733 -34.90 20.68 19.34
CA ASN A 733 -33.46 20.49 19.58
C ASN A 733 -33.02 19.02 19.75
N PHE A 734 -33.88 18.02 19.53
CA PHE A 734 -33.51 16.61 19.66
C PHE A 734 -33.52 15.97 18.28
N ILE A 735 -32.47 15.20 17.98
CA ILE A 735 -32.49 14.23 16.88
C ILE A 735 -32.67 12.84 17.48
N ILE A 736 -33.64 12.11 16.93
CA ILE A 736 -33.99 10.75 17.32
C ILE A 736 -33.53 9.76 16.25
N ASN A 737 -33.20 8.54 16.69
CA ASN A 737 -32.98 7.40 15.82
C ASN A 737 -34.25 6.53 15.78
N ARG A 738 -34.84 6.38 14.59
CA ARG A 738 -36.07 5.59 14.38
C ARG A 738 -35.85 4.08 14.32
N GLY A 739 -34.60 3.62 14.29
CA GLY A 739 -34.25 2.20 14.31
C GLY A 739 -32.86 1.94 13.76
N HIS A 740 -32.60 2.41 12.53
CA HIS A 740 -31.39 2.08 11.77
C HIS A 740 -30.60 3.32 11.34
N ALA A 741 -30.74 4.43 12.04
CA ALA A 741 -30.01 5.65 11.70
C ALA A 741 -28.50 5.40 11.73
N THR A 742 -27.80 5.91 10.73
CA THR A 742 -26.33 5.97 10.73
C THR A 742 -25.84 7.30 11.31
N SER A 743 -24.58 7.34 11.69
CA SER A 743 -23.97 8.57 12.22
C SER A 743 -23.81 9.60 11.11
N ALA A 744 -23.49 9.15 9.88
CA ALA A 744 -23.47 9.97 8.69
C ALA A 744 -24.82 10.66 8.42
N GLU A 745 -25.94 9.94 8.57
CA GLU A 745 -27.30 10.51 8.44
C GLU A 745 -27.58 11.57 9.52
N VAL A 746 -27.17 11.33 10.77
CA VAL A 746 -27.31 12.30 11.85
C VAL A 746 -26.48 13.56 11.57
N ILE A 747 -25.23 13.43 11.13
CA ILE A 747 -24.35 14.56 10.79
C ILE A 747 -24.95 15.38 9.65
N GLU A 748 -25.46 14.72 8.61
CA GLU A 748 -26.09 15.41 7.48
C GLU A 748 -27.36 16.16 7.91
N LEU A 749 -28.17 15.57 8.78
CA LEU A 749 -29.34 16.25 9.34
C LEU A 749 -28.92 17.46 10.20
N VAL A 750 -27.84 17.36 10.97
CA VAL A 750 -27.25 18.49 11.72
C VAL A 750 -26.84 19.61 10.78
N ARG A 751 -26.14 19.31 9.68
CA ARG A 751 -25.75 20.31 8.67
C ARG A 751 -26.96 21.04 8.09
N ARG A 752 -28.00 20.28 7.73
CA ARG A 752 -29.25 20.84 7.18
C ARG A 752 -29.95 21.77 8.18
N VAL A 753 -30.08 21.34 9.43
CA VAL A 753 -30.71 22.15 10.48
C VAL A 753 -29.92 23.45 10.72
N ARG A 754 -28.58 23.37 10.80
CA ARG A 754 -27.71 24.55 10.95
C ARG A 754 -27.87 25.53 9.79
N ALA A 755 -27.78 25.03 8.55
CA ALA A 755 -27.89 25.84 7.35
C ALA A 755 -29.24 26.56 7.28
N GLU A 756 -30.34 25.87 7.61
CA GLU A 756 -31.68 26.43 7.51
C GLU A 756 -32.00 27.44 8.60
N VAL A 757 -31.59 27.18 9.85
CA VAL A 757 -31.74 28.15 10.95
C VAL A 757 -30.89 29.39 10.69
N GLN A 758 -29.65 29.24 10.21
CA GLN A 758 -28.82 30.38 9.81
C GLN A 758 -29.48 31.18 8.70
N ARG A 759 -30.03 30.51 7.67
CA ARG A 759 -30.68 31.16 6.52
C ARG A 759 -31.91 31.97 6.93
N GLN A 760 -32.75 31.44 7.81
CA GLN A 760 -34.01 32.10 8.20
C GLN A 760 -33.85 33.12 9.33
N THR A 761 -32.90 32.92 10.25
CA THR A 761 -32.80 33.69 11.51
C THR A 761 -31.51 34.47 11.65
N GLY A 762 -30.51 34.20 10.80
CA GLY A 762 -29.16 34.74 10.92
C GLY A 762 -28.33 34.16 12.08
N THR A 763 -28.89 33.20 12.83
CA THR A 763 -28.26 32.60 14.02
C THR A 763 -27.58 31.28 13.69
N GLU A 764 -26.30 31.17 14.07
CA GLU A 764 -25.54 29.95 13.84
C GLU A 764 -25.66 29.01 15.04
N LEU A 765 -26.22 27.82 14.82
CA LEU A 765 -26.32 26.82 15.87
C LEU A 765 -25.00 26.04 16.03
N GLN A 766 -24.51 25.99 17.26
CA GLN A 766 -23.32 25.23 17.65
C GLN A 766 -23.71 23.89 18.27
N PRO A 767 -23.15 22.75 17.82
CA PRO A 767 -23.37 21.46 18.46
C PRO A 767 -23.00 21.46 19.97
N GLU A 768 -23.81 20.76 20.76
CA GLU A 768 -23.60 20.47 22.18
C GLU A 768 -23.26 18.98 22.41
N VAL A 769 -23.84 18.10 21.60
CA VAL A 769 -23.48 16.68 21.58
C VAL A 769 -22.02 16.55 21.17
N LEU A 770 -21.27 15.67 21.82
CA LEU A 770 -19.88 15.41 21.45
C LEU A 770 -19.82 14.40 20.31
N LEU A 771 -19.07 14.73 19.26
CA LEU A 771 -18.65 13.75 18.27
C LEU A 771 -17.56 12.88 18.90
N TYR A 772 -17.88 11.63 19.21
CA TYR A 772 -17.05 10.82 20.11
C TYR A 772 -15.90 10.16 19.34
N GLY A 773 -14.69 10.69 19.50
CA GLY A 773 -13.51 10.20 18.76
C GLY A 773 -13.01 11.13 17.67
N SER A 774 -13.75 12.20 17.35
CA SER A 774 -13.48 13.15 16.26
C SER A 774 -13.96 14.54 16.65
N GLU A 775 -13.73 15.56 15.83
CA GLU A 775 -14.24 16.91 16.09
C GLU A 775 -15.33 17.29 15.08
N TRP A 776 -16.28 18.11 15.52
CA TRP A 776 -17.35 18.58 14.62
C TRP A 776 -16.80 19.43 13.47
N GLU A 777 -15.68 20.12 13.66
CA GLU A 777 -15.00 20.93 12.62
C GLU A 777 -14.54 20.08 11.43
N ASP A 778 -14.26 18.79 11.63
CA ASP A 778 -13.83 17.88 10.55
C ASP A 778 -14.99 17.47 9.64
N VAL A 779 -16.23 17.68 10.08
CA VAL A 779 -17.44 17.14 9.43
C VAL A 779 -18.54 18.18 9.21
N LEU A 780 -18.37 19.44 9.60
CA LEU A 780 -19.37 20.50 9.43
C LEU A 780 -18.87 21.60 8.51
#